data_AF-A0A9Q0M5C0-F1
#
_entry.id   AF-A0A9Q0M5C0-F1
#
_cell.length_a   1.000
_cell.length_b   1.000
_cell.length_c   1.000
_cell.angle_alpha   90.00
_cell.angle_beta   90.00
_cell.angle_gamma   90.00
#
_symmetry.space_group_name_H-M   'P 1'
#
loop_
_entity.id
_entity.type
_entity.pdbx_description
1 polymer ?
#
loop_
_entity_poly.entity_id
_entity_poly.type
_entity_poly.pdbx_seq_one_letter_code
_entity_poly.pdbx_strand_id
1 'polypeptide(L)'
;MDEIKYVIEELNQPPFVKNLNVIGYDSLRSEQRLDLLVEVLNVIDPKLNLASIRVGNIEDITTTILDTLRIFKYKPPNTNNTNFRRDLITGDKDLLTNILQWLLSRIVALKKRAYLARFLVKVELSDEVEGDSDVLQVYQQYSRLIEEFKKLQKDIKTMEMEKDQVRNKLESIRRRVNLDSLGDSNPSTVPLFEATKRYAEVRFENEKLHRQLKQQTNRMEFMRSRIETQKNELQELRLNEQQNNGHQFTPIDMLTQLEEDVAVKQRMAKVVLPNELGEIRSIVQDIENIEEQTDSAIKENHSKVSAQVQTLSKEIAELMERKLLNKNSDQDRLIHYRQNAQSVADKREQTMKQYLTIESNLNNRQIELEQLRSQVIDGDLPVKGEALKLYIENISKRANEIGDKKEQLVKLETELRALESSLNDLKRQDKQSIKDIDEFEETIGIEGYFKMKENSLTGVIIDDNNDGVEDDENGFKNDDIEPINRHVLQLEDMLDSTKEQLAPLVREVKQLKLMYSELENDFSMKKRLYDAAAANLETELSRSEAEFGRICDDMELLNNQRFQIQTDLLLIQTEHDWYNETGSKLKTKLIDEIKKEETLKKELKEREKEIEEKEDYYRKQIEMWRDLKALLDIKAKILAEKQEEKARNEYMLSANYNHLVL
;
A
#
# COMPACT_ATOMS: atom_id res chain seq x y z
N MET A 1 -43.78 -47.94 -28.29
CA MET A 1 -45.07 -47.33 -27.86
C MET A 1 -44.85 -46.11 -26.97
N ASP A 2 -43.97 -46.15 -25.96
CA ASP A 2 -43.69 -44.98 -25.12
C ASP A 2 -42.95 -43.86 -25.87
N GLU A 3 -42.10 -44.20 -26.83
CA GLU A 3 -41.43 -43.24 -27.73
C GLU A 3 -42.42 -42.45 -28.61
N ILE A 4 -43.43 -43.14 -29.14
CA ILE A 4 -44.50 -42.54 -29.93
C ILE A 4 -45.37 -41.61 -29.07
N LYS A 5 -45.68 -42.00 -27.83
CA LYS A 5 -46.42 -41.16 -26.88
C LYS A 5 -45.67 -39.87 -26.57
N TYR A 6 -44.36 -39.96 -26.29
CA TYR A 6 -43.53 -38.79 -26.00
C TYR A 6 -43.45 -37.83 -27.21
N VAL A 7 -43.26 -38.36 -28.42
CA VAL A 7 -43.26 -37.55 -29.65
C VAL A 7 -44.60 -36.83 -29.85
N ILE A 8 -45.72 -37.49 -29.59
CA ILE A 8 -47.05 -36.89 -29.73
C ILE A 8 -47.28 -35.80 -28.67
N GLU A 9 -46.88 -36.03 -27.42
CA GLU A 9 -46.99 -35.03 -26.35
C GLU A 9 -46.22 -33.75 -26.70
N GLU A 10 -44.96 -33.86 -27.14
CA GLU A 10 -44.13 -32.70 -27.53
C GLU A 10 -44.60 -32.01 -28.82
N LEU A 11 -45.12 -32.75 -29.81
CA LEU A 11 -45.69 -32.17 -31.04
C LEU A 11 -47.03 -31.45 -30.81
N ASN A 12 -47.73 -31.75 -29.71
CA ASN A 12 -48.96 -31.06 -29.32
C ASN A 12 -48.69 -29.79 -28.49
N GLN A 13 -47.47 -29.62 -27.96
CA GLN A 13 -47.04 -28.39 -27.29
C GLN A 13 -46.65 -27.28 -28.30
N PRO A 14 -46.69 -25.99 -27.90
CA PRO A 14 -46.15 -24.91 -28.71
C PRO A 14 -44.63 -25.10 -28.87
N PRO A 15 -44.07 -24.98 -30.10
CA PRO A 15 -44.55 -24.21 -31.26
C PRO A 15 -45.25 -25.01 -32.38
N PHE A 16 -45.52 -26.31 -32.22
CA PHE A 16 -46.00 -27.19 -33.32
C PHE A 16 -47.52 -27.35 -33.40
N VAL A 17 -48.21 -27.44 -32.24
CA VAL A 17 -49.68 -27.45 -32.08
C VAL A 17 -50.41 -28.34 -33.11
N LYS A 18 -49.96 -29.60 -33.29
CA LYS A 18 -50.51 -30.50 -34.33
C LYS A 18 -51.73 -31.30 -33.91
N ASN A 19 -52.11 -31.30 -32.63
CA ASN A 19 -53.27 -32.03 -32.06
C ASN A 19 -53.38 -33.49 -32.55
N LEU A 20 -52.25 -34.19 -32.63
CA LEU A 20 -52.17 -35.58 -33.09
C LEU A 20 -52.54 -36.54 -31.96
N ASN A 21 -53.26 -37.62 -32.30
CA ASN A 21 -53.55 -38.77 -31.42
C ASN A 21 -52.71 -39.98 -31.86
N VAL A 22 -52.54 -41.00 -31.00
CA VAL A 22 -51.74 -42.21 -31.30
C VAL A 22 -52.15 -42.88 -32.62
N ILE A 23 -53.45 -42.96 -32.88
CA ILE A 23 -54.02 -43.50 -34.14
C ILE A 23 -53.77 -42.55 -35.33
N GLY A 24 -53.80 -41.24 -35.07
CA GLY A 24 -53.52 -40.21 -36.07
C GLY A 24 -52.06 -40.18 -36.50
N TYR A 25 -51.13 -40.41 -35.57
CA TYR A 25 -49.70 -40.53 -35.88
C TYR A 25 -49.36 -41.84 -36.61
N ASP A 26 -50.01 -42.95 -36.24
CA ASP A 26 -49.79 -44.26 -36.86
C ASP A 26 -50.34 -44.35 -38.30
N SER A 27 -51.39 -43.57 -38.60
CA SER A 27 -51.99 -43.49 -39.94
C SER A 27 -51.28 -42.53 -40.90
N LEU A 28 -50.20 -41.86 -40.47
CA LEU A 28 -49.45 -40.93 -41.32
C LEU A 28 -48.72 -41.67 -42.45
N ARG A 29 -48.88 -41.15 -43.67
CA ARG A 29 -48.12 -41.62 -44.85
C ARG A 29 -46.64 -41.22 -44.73
N SER A 30 -45.76 -41.93 -45.43
CA SER A 30 -44.31 -41.66 -45.42
C SER A 30 -43.96 -40.21 -45.75
N GLU A 31 -44.65 -39.60 -46.72
CA GLU A 31 -44.49 -38.18 -47.10
C GLU A 31 -44.87 -37.24 -45.95
N GLN A 32 -45.98 -37.50 -45.27
CA GLN A 32 -46.46 -36.68 -44.16
C GLN A 32 -45.54 -36.77 -42.92
N ARG A 33 -44.92 -37.93 -42.69
CA ARG A 33 -43.94 -38.10 -41.61
C ARG A 33 -42.63 -37.36 -41.90
N LEU A 34 -42.20 -37.33 -43.15
CA LEU A 34 -41.04 -36.54 -43.56
C LEU A 34 -41.33 -35.04 -43.51
N ASP A 35 -42.52 -34.58 -43.88
CA ASP A 35 -42.93 -33.18 -43.72
C ASP A 35 -42.93 -32.75 -42.24
N LEU A 36 -43.39 -33.62 -41.32
CA LEU A 36 -43.30 -33.37 -39.88
C LEU A 36 -41.84 -33.25 -39.40
N LEU A 37 -40.94 -34.10 -39.92
CA LEU A 37 -39.52 -34.00 -39.61
C LEU A 37 -38.93 -32.68 -40.12
N VAL A 38 -39.28 -32.28 -41.35
CA VAL A 38 -38.87 -31.00 -41.95
C VAL A 38 -39.36 -29.81 -41.12
N GLU A 39 -40.60 -29.85 -40.63
CA GLU A 39 -41.16 -28.80 -39.77
C GLU A 39 -40.43 -28.72 -38.42
N VAL A 40 -40.12 -29.86 -37.79
CA VAL A 40 -39.32 -29.92 -36.56
C VAL A 40 -37.91 -29.37 -36.79
N LEU A 41 -37.27 -29.70 -37.91
CA LEU A 41 -35.96 -29.18 -38.26
C LEU A 41 -35.99 -27.66 -38.53
N ASN A 42 -37.02 -27.15 -39.21
CA ASN A 42 -37.21 -25.71 -39.44
C ASN A 42 -37.46 -24.93 -38.13
N VAL A 43 -38.06 -25.55 -37.12
CA VAL A 43 -38.20 -24.92 -35.78
C VAL A 43 -36.88 -24.91 -35.01
N ILE A 44 -36.03 -25.92 -35.21
CA ILE A 44 -34.70 -26.00 -34.59
C ILE A 44 -33.72 -25.04 -35.27
N ASP A 45 -33.78 -24.94 -36.60
CA ASP A 45 -33.00 -23.99 -37.40
C ASP A 45 -33.90 -23.24 -38.40
N PRO A 46 -34.39 -22.03 -38.03
CA PRO A 46 -35.27 -21.23 -38.87
C PRO A 46 -34.67 -20.77 -40.20
N LYS A 47 -33.35 -20.89 -40.40
CA LYS A 47 -32.69 -20.49 -41.65
C LYS A 47 -32.59 -21.61 -42.67
N LEU A 48 -32.88 -22.87 -42.30
CA LEU A 48 -32.91 -23.99 -43.24
C LEU A 48 -33.98 -23.81 -44.32
N ASN A 49 -35.13 -23.18 -43.99
CA ASN A 49 -36.23 -22.88 -44.92
C ASN A 49 -36.55 -24.02 -45.88
N LEU A 50 -36.56 -25.26 -45.38
CA LEU A 50 -36.83 -26.43 -46.19
C LEU A 50 -38.30 -26.39 -46.63
N ALA A 51 -38.54 -26.43 -47.95
CA ALA A 51 -39.88 -26.46 -48.52
C ALA A 51 -40.56 -27.82 -48.26
N SER A 52 -41.89 -27.81 -48.13
CA SER A 52 -42.71 -29.02 -48.05
C SER A 52 -42.44 -29.95 -49.24
N ILE A 53 -42.41 -31.25 -49.01
CA ILE A 53 -41.96 -32.23 -50.00
C ILE A 53 -42.90 -32.22 -51.21
N ARG A 54 -42.38 -31.81 -52.38
CA ARG A 54 -43.04 -32.01 -53.68
C ARG A 54 -42.32 -33.11 -54.45
N VAL A 55 -43.09 -33.93 -55.16
CA VAL A 55 -42.63 -35.05 -55.99
C VAL A 55 -41.52 -34.56 -56.94
N GLY A 56 -40.28 -35.01 -56.71
CA GLY A 56 -39.09 -34.65 -57.49
C GLY A 56 -37.91 -34.08 -56.68
N ASN A 57 -38.15 -33.56 -55.46
CA ASN A 57 -37.11 -32.92 -54.62
C ASN A 57 -36.73 -33.76 -53.38
N ILE A 58 -37.16 -35.03 -53.33
CA ILE A 58 -37.04 -35.88 -52.13
C ILE A 58 -35.57 -36.20 -51.83
N GLU A 59 -34.73 -36.42 -52.84
CA GLU A 59 -33.33 -36.77 -52.64
C GLU A 59 -32.50 -35.60 -52.10
N ASP A 60 -32.68 -34.39 -52.65
CA ASP A 60 -31.95 -33.18 -52.22
C ASP A 60 -32.39 -32.70 -50.83
N ILE A 61 -33.68 -32.83 -50.52
CA ILE A 61 -34.19 -32.59 -49.16
C ILE A 61 -33.60 -33.63 -48.20
N THR A 62 -33.51 -34.90 -48.63
CA THR A 62 -32.95 -35.97 -47.79
C THR A 62 -31.45 -35.78 -47.55
N THR A 63 -30.67 -35.34 -48.53
CA THR A 63 -29.25 -35.01 -48.33
C THR A 63 -29.08 -33.84 -47.36
N THR A 64 -29.93 -32.81 -47.48
CA THR A 64 -29.91 -31.67 -46.54
C THR A 64 -30.31 -32.10 -45.11
N ILE A 65 -31.29 -33.01 -44.98
CA ILE A 65 -31.65 -33.63 -43.69
C ILE A 65 -30.48 -34.45 -43.13
N LEU A 66 -29.76 -35.20 -43.96
CA LEU A 66 -28.59 -35.96 -43.51
C LEU A 66 -27.45 -35.05 -43.04
N ASP A 67 -27.19 -33.94 -43.74
CA ASP A 67 -26.16 -32.97 -43.36
C ASP A 67 -26.53 -32.23 -42.07
N THR A 68 -27.78 -31.85 -41.89
CA THR A 68 -28.26 -31.24 -40.64
C THR A 68 -28.21 -32.22 -39.46
N LEU A 69 -28.60 -33.48 -39.67
CA LEU A 69 -28.44 -34.53 -38.65
C LEU A 69 -26.96 -34.79 -38.32
N ARG A 70 -26.06 -34.70 -39.30
CA ARG A 70 -24.60 -34.79 -39.10
C ARG A 70 -24.07 -33.63 -38.27
N ILE A 71 -24.51 -32.39 -38.55
CA ILE A 71 -24.20 -31.19 -37.75
C ILE A 71 -24.68 -31.35 -36.30
N PHE A 72 -25.89 -31.90 -36.13
CA PHE A 72 -26.46 -32.22 -34.82
C PHE A 72 -25.77 -33.38 -34.11
N LYS A 73 -24.89 -34.13 -34.80
CA LYS A 73 -24.21 -35.35 -34.31
C LYS A 73 -25.21 -36.42 -33.88
N TYR A 74 -26.29 -36.57 -34.63
CA TYR A 74 -27.18 -37.72 -34.47
C TYR A 74 -26.43 -39.01 -34.84
N LYS A 75 -26.51 -40.04 -34.00
CA LYS A 75 -25.97 -41.37 -34.28
C LYS A 75 -27.14 -42.32 -34.51
N PRO A 76 -27.37 -42.81 -35.74
CA PRO A 76 -28.45 -43.74 -35.99
C PRO A 76 -28.23 -45.07 -35.24
N PRO A 77 -29.32 -45.74 -34.79
CA PRO A 77 -29.22 -47.02 -34.08
C PRO A 77 -28.61 -48.15 -34.94
N ASN A 78 -28.77 -48.08 -36.27
CA ASN A 78 -28.24 -49.06 -37.22
C ASN A 78 -27.00 -48.51 -37.94
N THR A 79 -25.88 -49.23 -37.86
CA THR A 79 -24.53 -48.78 -38.28
C THR A 79 -24.31 -48.74 -39.81
N ASN A 80 -25.30 -49.11 -40.62
CA ASN A 80 -25.18 -49.15 -42.09
C ASN A 80 -25.68 -47.86 -42.76
N ASN A 81 -24.77 -46.93 -43.06
CA ASN A 81 -25.07 -45.62 -43.66
C ASN A 81 -25.88 -45.69 -44.99
N THR A 82 -25.69 -46.74 -45.79
CA THR A 82 -26.41 -46.93 -47.07
C THR A 82 -27.87 -47.31 -46.86
N ASN A 83 -28.15 -48.16 -45.87
CA ASN A 83 -29.51 -48.56 -45.52
C ASN A 83 -30.22 -47.39 -44.84
N PHE A 84 -29.53 -46.65 -43.97
CA PHE A 84 -30.08 -45.45 -43.32
C PHE A 84 -30.58 -44.39 -44.33
N ARG A 85 -29.80 -44.12 -45.39
CA ARG A 85 -30.24 -43.20 -46.47
C ARG A 85 -31.45 -43.73 -47.21
N ARG A 86 -31.48 -45.02 -47.54
CA ARG A 86 -32.62 -45.66 -48.21
C ARG A 86 -33.88 -45.61 -47.33
N ASP A 87 -33.76 -45.95 -46.06
CA ASP A 87 -34.88 -46.00 -45.12
C ASP A 87 -35.44 -44.59 -44.82
N LEU A 88 -34.58 -43.56 -44.85
CA LEU A 88 -34.98 -42.17 -44.77
C LEU A 88 -35.74 -41.70 -46.02
N ILE A 89 -35.28 -42.07 -47.23
CA ILE A 89 -35.98 -41.77 -48.50
C ILE A 89 -37.36 -42.48 -48.54
N THR A 90 -37.42 -43.71 -48.03
CA THR A 90 -38.65 -44.52 -48.00
C THR A 90 -39.62 -44.05 -46.90
N GLY A 91 -39.15 -43.20 -45.98
CA GLY A 91 -39.91 -42.70 -44.84
C GLY A 91 -40.30 -43.79 -43.85
N ASP A 92 -39.33 -44.63 -43.46
CA ASP A 92 -39.56 -45.72 -42.52
C ASP A 92 -40.07 -45.20 -41.16
N LYS A 93 -41.03 -45.92 -40.59
CA LYS A 93 -41.78 -45.48 -39.39
C LYS A 93 -40.89 -45.46 -38.17
N ASP A 94 -40.22 -46.57 -37.90
CA ASP A 94 -39.44 -46.73 -36.68
C ASP A 94 -38.23 -45.79 -36.69
N LEU A 95 -37.58 -45.63 -37.85
CA LEU A 95 -36.46 -44.71 -38.02
C LEU A 95 -36.85 -43.24 -37.81
N LEU A 96 -37.96 -42.78 -38.41
CA LEU A 96 -38.40 -41.38 -38.26
C LEU A 96 -38.90 -41.08 -36.85
N THR A 97 -39.61 -42.00 -36.20
CA THR A 97 -40.03 -41.84 -34.80
C THR A 97 -38.83 -41.71 -33.87
N ASN A 98 -37.78 -42.52 -34.09
CA ASN A 98 -36.53 -42.44 -33.33
C ASN A 98 -35.80 -41.10 -33.53
N ILE A 99 -35.75 -40.58 -34.76
CA ILE A 99 -35.16 -39.26 -35.05
C ILE A 99 -35.97 -38.16 -34.37
N LEU A 100 -37.30 -38.17 -34.50
CA LEU A 100 -38.19 -37.16 -33.91
C LEU A 100 -38.08 -37.15 -32.38
N GLN A 101 -38.09 -38.31 -31.73
CA GLN A 101 -37.91 -38.40 -30.28
C GLN A 101 -36.59 -37.77 -29.83
N TRP A 102 -35.51 -38.06 -30.55
CA TRP A 102 -34.20 -37.53 -30.23
C TRP A 102 -34.12 -36.01 -30.42
N LEU A 103 -34.72 -35.49 -31.50
CA LEU A 103 -34.77 -34.05 -31.77
C LEU A 103 -35.62 -33.32 -30.71
N LEU A 104 -36.80 -33.84 -30.40
CA LEU A 104 -37.76 -33.21 -29.49
C LEU A 104 -37.26 -33.20 -28.03
N SER A 105 -36.59 -34.26 -27.57
CA SER A 105 -36.01 -34.29 -26.21
C SER A 105 -34.90 -33.26 -25.96
N ARG A 106 -34.35 -32.65 -27.02
CA ARG A 106 -33.15 -31.78 -26.95
C ARG A 106 -33.27 -30.47 -27.70
N ILE A 107 -34.50 -29.98 -27.95
CA ILE A 107 -34.75 -28.78 -28.77
C ILE A 107 -33.87 -27.59 -28.35
N VAL A 108 -33.75 -27.28 -27.06
CA VAL A 108 -32.96 -26.12 -26.57
C VAL A 108 -31.47 -26.29 -26.87
N ALA A 109 -30.93 -27.49 -26.67
CA ALA A 109 -29.53 -27.79 -26.96
C ALA A 109 -29.26 -27.80 -28.48
N LEU A 110 -30.20 -28.30 -29.27
CA LEU A 110 -30.10 -28.38 -30.72
C LEU A 110 -30.24 -27.00 -31.38
N LYS A 111 -31.11 -26.11 -30.89
CA LYS A 111 -31.18 -24.71 -31.31
C LYS A 111 -29.84 -23.99 -31.11
N LYS A 112 -29.22 -24.17 -29.93
CA LYS A 112 -27.87 -23.64 -29.66
C LYS A 112 -26.84 -24.25 -30.61
N ARG A 113 -26.92 -25.55 -30.88
CA ARG A 113 -26.00 -26.24 -31.78
C ARG A 113 -26.14 -25.81 -33.24
N ALA A 114 -27.37 -25.62 -33.73
CA ALA A 114 -27.68 -25.06 -35.05
C ALA A 114 -27.08 -23.65 -35.20
N TYR A 115 -27.32 -22.79 -34.21
CA TYR A 115 -26.76 -21.44 -34.18
C TYR A 115 -25.22 -21.43 -34.24
N LEU A 116 -24.57 -22.30 -33.48
CA LEU A 116 -23.11 -22.39 -33.46
C LEU A 116 -22.53 -23.05 -34.70
N ALA A 117 -23.24 -24.01 -35.30
CA ALA A 117 -22.80 -24.66 -36.53
C ALA A 117 -22.56 -23.65 -37.66
N ARG A 118 -23.37 -22.59 -37.73
CA ARG A 118 -23.18 -21.49 -38.68
C ARG A 118 -21.79 -20.86 -38.64
N PHE A 119 -21.18 -20.80 -37.46
CA PHE A 119 -19.89 -20.14 -37.24
C PHE A 119 -18.73 -21.11 -37.06
N LEU A 120 -19.02 -22.36 -36.70
CA LEU A 120 -18.01 -23.37 -36.37
C LEU A 120 -17.81 -24.43 -37.45
N VAL A 121 -18.75 -24.59 -38.40
CA VAL A 121 -18.55 -25.44 -39.57
C VAL A 121 -17.60 -24.73 -40.52
N LYS A 122 -16.44 -25.34 -40.74
CA LYS A 122 -15.42 -24.79 -41.64
C LYS A 122 -15.91 -24.91 -43.08
N VAL A 123 -15.60 -23.88 -43.87
CA VAL A 123 -15.74 -23.96 -45.33
C VAL A 123 -14.68 -24.96 -45.83
N GLU A 124 -15.12 -25.96 -46.59
CA GLU A 124 -14.24 -26.91 -47.28
C GLU A 124 -13.68 -26.21 -48.54
N LEU A 125 -12.37 -26.15 -48.67
CA LEU A 125 -11.70 -25.59 -49.86
C LEU A 125 -11.56 -26.69 -50.91
N SER A 126 -11.72 -26.35 -52.19
CA SER A 126 -11.46 -27.27 -53.30
C SER A 126 -9.96 -27.43 -53.52
N ASP A 127 -9.51 -28.61 -53.95
CA ASP A 127 -8.10 -28.95 -54.18
C ASP A 127 -7.39 -27.98 -55.15
N GLU A 128 -8.15 -27.33 -56.04
CA GLU A 128 -7.65 -26.30 -56.99
C GLU A 128 -7.30 -24.96 -56.32
N VAL A 129 -7.94 -24.64 -55.20
CA VAL A 129 -7.82 -23.36 -54.48
C VAL A 129 -6.81 -23.47 -53.32
N GLU A 130 -6.52 -24.69 -52.87
CA GLU A 130 -5.56 -24.97 -51.81
C GLU A 130 -4.10 -24.70 -52.22
N GLY A 131 -3.82 -24.64 -53.53
CA GLY A 131 -2.51 -24.27 -54.08
C GLY A 131 -2.18 -22.78 -54.04
N ASP A 132 -3.15 -21.90 -53.78
CA ASP A 132 -2.96 -20.44 -53.73
C ASP A 132 -2.52 -19.98 -52.32
N SER A 133 -1.32 -19.39 -52.24
CA SER A 133 -0.71 -18.93 -51.00
C SER A 133 -1.52 -17.83 -50.30
N ASP A 134 -2.18 -16.95 -51.06
CA ASP A 134 -2.93 -15.83 -50.50
C ASP A 134 -4.23 -16.33 -49.86
N VAL A 135 -4.89 -17.31 -50.51
CA VAL A 135 -6.10 -17.94 -50.00
C VAL A 135 -5.80 -18.77 -48.75
N LEU A 136 -4.66 -19.46 -48.72
CA LEU A 136 -4.21 -20.21 -47.53
C LEU A 136 -3.98 -19.28 -46.33
N GLN A 137 -3.39 -18.10 -46.55
CA GLN A 137 -3.17 -17.11 -45.48
C GLN A 137 -4.50 -16.60 -44.91
N VAL A 138 -5.48 -16.28 -45.77
CA VAL A 138 -6.82 -15.88 -45.34
C VAL A 138 -7.54 -17.01 -44.60
N TYR A 139 -7.39 -18.26 -45.05
CA TYR A 139 -7.96 -19.42 -44.39
C TYR A 139 -7.37 -19.67 -42.99
N GLN A 140 -6.07 -19.40 -42.81
CA GLN A 140 -5.43 -19.43 -41.49
C GLN A 140 -5.97 -18.33 -40.56
N GLN A 141 -6.17 -17.10 -41.06
CA GLN A 141 -6.79 -16.03 -40.29
C GLN A 141 -8.24 -16.38 -39.87
N TYR A 142 -9.02 -16.90 -40.81
CA TYR A 142 -10.37 -17.43 -40.55
C TYR A 142 -10.37 -18.52 -39.47
N SER A 143 -9.43 -19.47 -39.55
CA SER A 143 -9.30 -20.54 -38.55
C SER A 143 -8.93 -20.00 -37.16
N ARG A 144 -8.06 -18.98 -37.06
CA ARG A 144 -7.73 -18.32 -35.79
C ARG A 144 -8.96 -17.62 -35.19
N LEU A 145 -9.73 -16.91 -36.00
CA LEU A 145 -10.93 -16.21 -35.56
C LEU A 145 -12.00 -17.19 -35.02
N ILE A 146 -12.11 -18.39 -35.61
CA ILE A 146 -12.97 -19.46 -35.07
C ILE A 146 -12.52 -19.91 -33.68
N GLU A 147 -11.22 -20.07 -33.44
CA GLU A 147 -10.70 -20.45 -32.12
C GLU A 147 -10.88 -19.33 -31.08
N GLU A 148 -10.68 -18.07 -31.47
CA GLU A 148 -10.99 -16.92 -30.60
C GLU A 148 -12.47 -16.86 -30.23
N PHE A 149 -13.36 -17.11 -31.20
CA PHE A 149 -14.80 -17.17 -30.96
C PHE A 149 -15.16 -18.29 -29.96
N LYS A 150 -14.54 -19.48 -30.09
CA LYS A 150 -14.76 -20.58 -29.12
C LYS A 150 -14.31 -20.20 -27.71
N LYS A 151 -13.18 -19.52 -27.58
CA LYS A 151 -12.66 -19.05 -26.29
C LYS A 151 -13.60 -18.03 -25.67
N LEU A 152 -13.99 -17.01 -26.43
CA LEU A 152 -14.92 -15.97 -25.98
C LEU A 152 -16.27 -16.58 -25.53
N GLN A 153 -16.79 -17.54 -26.28
CA GLN A 153 -18.04 -18.22 -25.91
C GLN A 153 -17.91 -19.00 -24.60
N LYS A 154 -16.76 -19.65 -24.37
CA LYS A 154 -16.49 -20.35 -23.10
C LYS A 154 -16.45 -19.37 -21.94
N ASP A 155 -15.81 -18.22 -22.12
CA ASP A 155 -15.68 -17.17 -21.10
C ASP A 155 -17.04 -16.52 -20.78
N ILE A 156 -17.89 -16.31 -21.79
CA ILE A 156 -19.28 -15.83 -21.58
C ILE A 156 -20.05 -16.82 -20.70
N LYS A 157 -19.93 -18.12 -20.97
CA LYS A 157 -20.63 -19.15 -20.20
C LYS A 157 -20.15 -19.20 -18.74
N THR A 158 -18.85 -19.02 -18.47
CA THR A 158 -18.34 -18.96 -17.10
C THR A 158 -18.86 -17.72 -16.37
N MET A 159 -18.86 -16.56 -17.03
CA MET A 159 -19.42 -15.34 -16.46
C MET A 159 -20.92 -15.44 -16.18
N GLU A 160 -21.71 -16.11 -17.03
CA GLU A 160 -23.13 -16.38 -16.77
C GLU A 160 -23.32 -17.22 -15.49
N MET A 161 -22.49 -18.26 -15.31
CA MET A 161 -22.53 -19.09 -14.09
C MET A 161 -22.15 -18.30 -12.84
N GLU A 162 -21.10 -17.47 -12.91
CA GLU A 162 -20.68 -16.60 -11.80
C GLU A 162 -21.77 -15.58 -11.46
N LYS A 163 -22.41 -14.99 -12.46
CA LYS A 163 -23.55 -14.07 -12.28
C LYS A 163 -24.70 -14.76 -11.55
N ASP A 164 -25.06 -15.98 -11.93
CA ASP A 164 -26.12 -16.74 -11.27
C ASP A 164 -25.75 -17.09 -9.82
N GLN A 165 -24.49 -17.43 -9.55
CA GLN A 165 -24.00 -17.63 -8.19
C GLN A 165 -24.08 -16.38 -7.32
N VAL A 166 -23.67 -15.22 -7.86
CA VAL A 166 -23.77 -13.93 -7.16
C VAL A 166 -25.24 -13.57 -6.91
N ARG A 167 -26.12 -13.79 -7.90
CA ARG A 167 -27.55 -13.55 -7.77
C ARG A 167 -28.18 -14.42 -6.67
N ASN A 168 -27.84 -15.71 -6.64
CA ASN A 168 -28.31 -16.63 -5.59
C ASN A 168 -27.81 -16.23 -4.20
N LYS A 169 -26.54 -15.81 -4.08
CA LYS A 169 -26.00 -15.26 -2.82
C LYS A 169 -26.74 -13.99 -2.39
N LEU A 170 -26.99 -13.07 -3.32
CA LEU A 170 -27.72 -11.84 -3.06
C LEU A 170 -29.16 -12.12 -2.61
N GLU A 171 -29.86 -13.06 -3.24
CA GLU A 171 -31.18 -13.49 -2.80
C GLU A 171 -31.16 -14.12 -1.41
N SER A 172 -30.15 -14.96 -1.11
CA SER A 172 -29.98 -15.53 0.24
C SER A 172 -29.72 -14.45 1.29
N ILE A 173 -28.91 -13.43 0.99
CA ILE A 173 -28.68 -12.29 1.88
C ILE A 173 -29.97 -11.49 2.05
N ARG A 174 -30.69 -11.20 0.96
CA ARG A 174 -31.96 -10.45 1.00
C ARG A 174 -33.01 -11.16 1.87
N ARG A 175 -33.11 -12.49 1.78
CA ARG A 175 -33.98 -13.30 2.65
C ARG A 175 -33.54 -13.28 4.12
N ARG A 176 -32.23 -13.29 4.41
CA ARG A 176 -31.71 -13.21 5.79
C ARG A 176 -31.90 -11.83 6.41
N VAL A 177 -31.80 -10.78 5.60
CA VAL A 177 -31.82 -9.38 6.09
C VAL A 177 -33.25 -8.85 6.25
N ASN A 178 -34.29 -9.51 5.71
CA ASN A 178 -35.70 -9.14 5.91
C ASN A 178 -35.98 -7.62 5.86
N LEU A 179 -35.34 -6.91 4.91
CA LEU A 179 -35.50 -5.45 4.74
C LEU A 179 -36.96 -5.03 4.59
N ASP A 180 -37.80 -5.90 4.01
CA ASP A 180 -39.22 -5.64 3.78
C ASP A 180 -40.01 -5.56 5.11
N SER A 181 -39.52 -6.20 6.19
CA SER A 181 -40.13 -6.12 7.55
C SER A 181 -39.71 -4.88 8.35
N LEU A 182 -38.67 -4.18 7.90
CA LEU A 182 -38.20 -2.94 8.53
C LEU A 182 -39.04 -1.73 8.11
N GLY A 183 -39.71 -1.81 6.95
CA GLY A 183 -40.67 -0.79 6.49
C GLY A 183 -41.99 -0.77 7.28
N ASP A 184 -42.38 -1.90 7.86
CA ASP A 184 -43.58 -2.05 8.70
C ASP A 184 -43.30 -1.84 10.20
N SER A 185 -42.04 -1.63 10.58
CA SER A 185 -41.62 -1.48 11.99
C SER A 185 -41.69 -0.02 12.46
N ASN A 186 -42.01 0.18 13.75
CA ASN A 186 -42.21 1.47 14.41
C ASN A 186 -41.25 2.59 13.94
N PRO A 187 -41.69 3.88 13.85
CA PRO A 187 -40.87 5.02 13.42
C PRO A 187 -39.55 5.23 14.18
N SER A 188 -39.41 4.65 15.38
CA SER A 188 -38.20 4.67 16.20
C SER A 188 -37.12 3.67 15.76
N THR A 189 -37.45 2.69 14.92
CA THR A 189 -36.53 1.61 14.49
C THR A 189 -35.61 2.05 13.35
N VAL A 190 -36.08 2.94 12.48
CA VAL A 190 -35.30 3.51 11.36
C VAL A 190 -34.09 4.31 11.84
N PRO A 191 -34.21 5.30 12.76
CA PRO A 191 -33.04 6.03 13.26
C PRO A 191 -32.08 5.14 14.07
N LEU A 192 -32.59 4.12 14.78
CA LEU A 192 -31.76 3.15 15.49
C LEU A 192 -30.97 2.25 14.51
N PHE A 193 -31.60 1.81 13.42
CA PHE A 193 -30.93 1.05 12.36
C PHE A 193 -29.85 1.88 11.68
N GLU A 194 -30.14 3.15 11.37
CA GLU A 194 -29.14 4.05 10.78
C GLU A 194 -27.96 4.32 11.73
N ALA A 195 -28.23 4.53 13.02
CA ALA A 195 -27.19 4.65 14.04
C ALA A 195 -26.37 3.35 14.19
N THR A 196 -27.02 2.19 14.13
CA THR A 196 -26.35 0.87 14.20
C THR A 196 -25.51 0.61 12.96
N LYS A 197 -25.99 1.01 11.77
CA LYS A 197 -25.24 0.94 10.51
C LYS A 197 -23.99 1.81 10.58
N ARG A 198 -24.12 3.07 10.98
CA ARG A 198 -22.98 3.98 11.16
C ARG A 198 -21.99 3.44 12.19
N TYR A 199 -22.48 2.89 13.30
CA TYR A 199 -21.62 2.24 14.29
C TYR A 199 -20.86 1.04 13.72
N ALA A 200 -21.52 0.19 12.93
CA ALA A 200 -20.89 -0.97 12.30
C ALA A 200 -19.84 -0.56 11.25
N GLU A 201 -20.12 0.48 10.46
CA GLU A 201 -19.18 1.05 9.49
C GLU A 201 -17.94 1.61 10.20
N VAL A 202 -18.13 2.44 11.22
CA VAL A 202 -17.03 3.01 12.02
C VAL A 202 -16.24 1.91 12.74
N ARG A 203 -16.91 0.86 13.25
CA ARG A 203 -16.24 -0.28 13.88
C ARG A 203 -15.37 -1.02 12.86
N PHE A 204 -15.89 -1.30 11.67
CA PHE A 204 -15.14 -1.99 10.61
C PHE A 204 -13.93 -1.17 10.14
N GLU A 205 -14.09 0.14 9.97
CA GLU A 205 -12.98 1.03 9.64
C GLU A 205 -11.92 1.07 10.75
N ASN A 206 -12.33 1.14 12.01
CA ASN A 206 -11.42 1.05 13.14
C ASN A 206 -10.68 -0.30 13.19
N GLU A 207 -11.37 -1.42 12.97
CA GLU A 207 -10.72 -2.75 12.92
C GLU A 207 -9.72 -2.82 11.76
N LYS A 208 -10.03 -2.24 10.60
CA LYS A 208 -9.11 -2.15 9.46
C LYS A 208 -7.89 -1.30 9.79
N LEU A 209 -8.08 -0.11 10.36
CA LEU A 209 -7.00 0.78 10.79
C LEU A 209 -6.12 0.11 11.85
N HIS A 210 -6.72 -0.59 12.82
CA HIS A 210 -6.01 -1.32 13.85
C HIS A 210 -5.16 -2.47 13.26
N ARG A 211 -5.71 -3.22 12.29
CA ARG A 211 -4.95 -4.23 11.54
C ARG A 211 -3.78 -3.61 10.78
N GLN A 212 -3.97 -2.47 10.14
CA GLN A 212 -2.91 -1.74 9.44
C GLN A 212 -1.82 -1.24 10.39
N LEU A 213 -2.21 -0.64 11.51
CA LEU A 213 -1.29 -0.17 12.54
C LEU A 213 -0.45 -1.33 13.07
N LYS A 214 -1.08 -2.46 13.43
CA LYS A 214 -0.39 -3.67 13.89
C LYS A 214 0.57 -4.23 12.85
N GLN A 215 0.21 -4.20 11.57
CA GLN A 215 1.12 -4.61 10.49
C GLN A 215 2.31 -3.65 10.36
N GLN A 216 2.09 -2.34 10.48
CA GLN A 216 3.15 -1.34 10.40
C GLN A 216 4.10 -1.42 11.61
N THR A 217 3.57 -1.57 12.83
CA THR A 217 4.40 -1.77 14.04
C THR A 217 5.24 -3.02 13.92
N ASN A 218 4.65 -4.15 13.50
CA ASN A 218 5.41 -5.39 13.30
C ASN A 218 6.50 -5.24 12.23
N ARG A 219 6.25 -4.50 11.14
CA ARG A 219 7.27 -4.20 10.12
C ARG A 219 8.40 -3.35 10.69
N MET A 220 8.08 -2.33 11.48
CA MET A 220 9.09 -1.48 12.13
C MET A 220 9.93 -2.28 13.13
N GLU A 221 9.30 -3.13 13.95
CA GLU A 221 10.00 -4.02 14.89
C GLU A 221 10.92 -5.01 14.17
N PHE A 222 10.45 -5.61 13.07
CA PHE A 222 11.28 -6.49 12.24
C PHE A 222 12.49 -5.75 11.66
N MET A 223 12.30 -4.55 11.14
CA MET A 223 13.41 -3.72 10.63
C MET A 223 14.39 -3.32 11.74
N ARG A 224 13.89 -2.95 12.94
CA ARG A 224 14.73 -2.66 14.11
C ARG A 224 15.55 -3.88 14.53
N SER A 225 14.92 -5.04 14.65
CA SER A 225 15.62 -6.29 14.99
C SER A 225 16.69 -6.64 13.95
N ARG A 226 16.41 -6.43 12.66
CA ARG A 226 17.40 -6.66 11.60
C ARG A 226 18.59 -5.70 11.70
N ILE A 227 18.36 -4.41 11.96
CA ILE A 227 19.44 -3.45 12.18
C ILE A 227 20.30 -3.86 13.39
N GLU A 228 19.66 -4.30 14.47
CA GLU A 228 20.37 -4.78 15.67
C GLU A 228 21.25 -6.01 15.37
N THR A 229 20.72 -6.98 14.62
CA THR A 229 21.53 -8.14 14.21
C THR A 229 22.74 -7.75 13.37
N GLN A 230 22.58 -6.81 12.43
CA GLN A 230 23.70 -6.33 11.61
C GLN A 230 24.73 -5.55 12.43
N LYS A 231 24.30 -4.78 13.43
CA LYS A 231 25.21 -4.11 14.37
C LYS A 231 26.00 -5.11 15.19
N ASN A 232 25.34 -6.15 15.71
CA ASN A 232 25.99 -7.21 16.47
C ASN A 232 27.03 -7.95 15.62
N GLU A 233 26.70 -8.30 14.37
CA GLU A 233 27.64 -8.90 13.41
C GLU A 233 28.86 -8.00 13.16
N LEU A 234 28.65 -6.69 12.94
CA LEU A 234 29.75 -5.73 12.75
C LEU A 234 30.61 -5.58 14.02
N GLN A 235 30.00 -5.65 15.20
CA GLN A 235 30.71 -5.57 16.47
C GLN A 235 31.55 -6.84 16.71
N GLU A 236 31.03 -8.02 16.40
CA GLU A 236 31.79 -9.28 16.46
C GLU A 236 32.99 -9.24 15.51
N LEU A 237 32.80 -8.79 14.26
CA LEU A 237 33.91 -8.62 13.32
C LEU A 237 34.98 -7.66 13.86
N ARG A 238 34.56 -6.54 14.46
CA ARG A 238 35.49 -5.57 15.06
C ARG A 238 36.21 -6.11 16.28
N LEU A 239 35.54 -6.90 17.12
CA LEU A 239 36.14 -7.55 18.28
C LEU A 239 37.18 -8.59 17.82
N ASN A 240 36.87 -9.35 16.78
CA ASN A 240 37.78 -10.31 16.16
C ASN A 240 39.02 -9.62 15.56
N GLU A 241 38.86 -8.49 14.88
CA GLU A 241 39.99 -7.67 14.39
C GLU A 241 40.87 -7.14 15.54
N GLN A 242 40.27 -6.71 16.65
CA GLN A 242 41.01 -6.24 17.82
C GLN A 242 41.74 -7.36 18.57
N GLN A 243 41.14 -8.56 18.66
CA GLN A 243 41.78 -9.71 19.30
C GLN A 243 42.89 -10.33 18.44
N ASN A 244 42.76 -10.28 17.11
CA ASN A 244 43.82 -10.71 16.18
C ASN A 244 45.11 -9.88 16.28
N ASN A 245 45.04 -8.65 16.83
CA ASN A 245 46.23 -7.84 17.10
C ASN A 245 46.99 -8.25 18.39
N GLY A 246 46.48 -9.20 19.19
CA GLY A 246 47.06 -9.55 20.48
C GLY A 246 47.11 -11.04 20.84
N HIS A 247 46.24 -11.90 20.33
CA HIS A 247 46.25 -13.35 20.57
C HIS A 247 45.96 -14.14 19.29
N GLN A 248 46.51 -15.37 19.20
CA GLN A 248 46.29 -16.32 18.11
C GLN A 248 44.85 -16.86 18.12
N PHE A 249 43.87 -16.05 17.73
CA PHE A 249 42.56 -16.59 17.34
C PHE A 249 42.73 -17.17 15.95
N THR A 250 42.85 -18.49 15.83
CA THR A 250 43.11 -19.09 14.53
C THR A 250 41.82 -19.08 13.69
N PRO A 251 41.92 -18.98 12.35
CA PRO A 251 40.76 -19.12 11.48
C PRO A 251 39.98 -20.43 11.69
N ILE A 252 40.64 -21.46 12.23
CA ILE A 252 40.04 -22.75 12.59
C ILE A 252 39.12 -22.58 13.80
N ASP A 253 39.54 -21.87 14.85
CA ASP A 253 38.71 -21.62 16.03
C ASP A 253 37.45 -20.81 15.66
N MET A 254 37.60 -19.81 14.77
CA MET A 254 36.48 -19.04 14.23
C MET A 254 35.50 -19.90 13.43
N LEU A 255 36.01 -20.83 12.61
CA LEU A 255 35.17 -21.78 11.89
C LEU A 255 34.42 -22.71 12.85
N THR A 256 35.07 -23.21 13.90
CA THR A 256 34.40 -24.08 14.88
C THR A 256 33.28 -23.38 15.62
N GLN A 257 33.47 -22.11 16.01
CA GLN A 257 32.42 -21.33 16.66
C GLN A 257 31.24 -21.05 15.70
N LEU A 258 31.53 -20.69 14.45
CA LEU A 258 30.50 -20.50 13.43
C LEU A 258 29.75 -21.80 13.13
N GLU A 259 30.42 -22.94 13.10
CA GLU A 259 29.79 -24.26 12.92
C GLU A 259 28.86 -24.60 14.10
N GLU A 260 29.27 -24.31 15.33
CA GLU A 260 28.44 -24.47 16.53
C GLU A 260 27.20 -23.55 16.50
N ASP A 261 27.38 -22.28 16.16
CA ASP A 261 26.28 -21.31 16.04
C ASP A 261 25.30 -21.69 14.92
N VAL A 262 25.82 -22.13 13.77
CA VAL A 262 24.99 -22.64 12.67
C VAL A 262 24.23 -23.88 13.13
N ALA A 263 24.86 -24.79 13.88
CA ALA A 263 24.18 -25.97 14.40
C ALA A 263 23.06 -25.62 15.39
N VAL A 264 23.27 -24.65 16.29
CA VAL A 264 22.23 -24.17 17.23
C VAL A 264 21.09 -23.49 16.47
N LYS A 265 21.40 -22.52 15.61
CA LYS A 265 20.41 -21.78 14.78
C LYS A 265 19.62 -22.74 13.87
N GLN A 266 20.29 -23.74 13.28
CA GLN A 266 19.63 -24.73 12.44
C GLN A 266 18.65 -25.60 13.22
N ARG A 267 18.95 -25.97 14.47
CA ARG A 267 18.00 -26.70 15.33
C ARG A 267 16.82 -25.82 15.73
N MET A 268 17.05 -24.55 16.05
CA MET A 268 15.95 -23.60 16.32
C MET A 268 15.03 -23.46 15.10
N ALA A 269 15.60 -23.26 13.91
CA ALA A 269 14.84 -23.06 12.68
C ALA A 269 14.10 -24.32 12.20
N LYS A 270 14.65 -25.52 12.40
CA LYS A 270 14.05 -26.78 11.90
C LYS A 270 13.09 -27.45 12.88
N VAL A 271 13.30 -27.29 14.18
CA VAL A 271 12.57 -28.08 15.20
C VAL A 271 11.80 -27.20 16.16
N VAL A 272 12.46 -26.21 16.80
CA VAL A 272 11.83 -25.45 17.89
C VAL A 272 10.81 -24.44 17.36
N LEU A 273 11.24 -23.52 16.48
CA LEU A 273 10.37 -22.45 15.95
C LEU A 273 9.18 -22.99 15.15
N PRO A 274 9.31 -24.02 14.28
CA PRO A 274 8.16 -24.55 13.56
C PRO A 274 7.13 -25.20 14.48
N ASN A 275 7.58 -25.87 15.56
CA ASN A 275 6.67 -26.49 16.53
C ASN A 275 5.92 -25.42 17.32
N GLU A 276 6.62 -24.43 17.89
CA GLU A 276 6.00 -23.32 18.63
C GLU A 276 5.04 -22.51 17.73
N LEU A 277 5.43 -22.26 16.48
CA LEU A 277 4.61 -21.53 15.53
C LEU A 277 3.39 -22.36 15.10
N GLY A 278 3.52 -23.69 15.01
CA GLY A 278 2.42 -24.62 14.82
C GLY A 278 1.43 -24.60 15.98
N GLU A 279 1.91 -24.62 17.22
CA GLU A 279 1.10 -24.51 18.44
C GLU A 279 0.34 -23.18 18.48
N ILE A 280 1.03 -22.05 18.24
CA ILE A 280 0.40 -20.73 18.18
C ILE A 280 -0.65 -20.66 17.07
N ARG A 281 -0.38 -21.22 15.88
CA ARG A 281 -1.36 -21.26 14.79
C ARG A 281 -2.57 -22.10 15.15
N SER A 282 -2.40 -23.24 15.81
CA SER A 282 -3.51 -24.06 16.29
C SER A 282 -4.35 -23.27 17.29
N ILE A 283 -3.73 -22.60 18.25
CA ILE A 283 -4.43 -21.77 19.25
C ILE A 283 -5.20 -20.63 18.57
N VAL A 284 -4.59 -19.94 17.60
CA VAL A 284 -5.26 -18.86 16.85
C VAL A 284 -6.46 -19.41 16.09
N GLN A 285 -6.30 -20.54 15.40
CA GLN A 285 -7.40 -21.18 14.68
C GLN A 285 -8.53 -21.61 15.63
N ASP A 286 -8.19 -22.13 16.81
CA ASP A 286 -9.17 -22.50 17.84
C ASP A 286 -9.93 -21.26 18.36
N ILE A 287 -9.23 -20.13 18.57
CA ILE A 287 -9.86 -18.86 18.99
C ILE A 287 -10.76 -18.30 17.88
N GLU A 288 -10.32 -18.32 16.62
CA GLU A 288 -11.12 -17.89 15.47
C GLU A 288 -12.40 -18.75 15.34
N ASN A 289 -12.27 -20.06 15.49
CA ASN A 289 -13.41 -20.98 15.48
C ASN A 289 -14.39 -20.74 16.65
N ILE A 290 -13.90 -20.28 17.80
CA ILE A 290 -14.73 -19.91 18.95
C ILE A 290 -15.48 -18.60 18.66
N GLU A 291 -14.82 -17.62 18.05
CA GLU A 291 -15.46 -16.33 17.68
C GLU A 291 -16.59 -16.50 16.67
N GLU A 292 -16.48 -17.48 15.76
CA GLU A 292 -17.53 -17.79 14.78
C GLU A 292 -18.74 -18.56 15.37
N GLN A 293 -18.59 -19.17 16.55
CA GLN A 293 -19.63 -19.95 17.20
C GLN A 293 -20.48 -19.13 18.18
N THR A 294 -21.71 -19.58 18.43
CA THR A 294 -22.58 -18.94 19.44
C THR A 294 -22.20 -19.38 20.86
N ASP A 295 -22.38 -18.50 21.85
CA ASP A 295 -22.06 -18.76 23.28
C ASP A 295 -22.65 -20.06 23.83
N SER A 296 -23.83 -20.48 23.35
CA SER A 296 -24.46 -21.74 23.76
C SER A 296 -23.72 -22.96 23.19
N ALA A 297 -23.31 -22.90 21.93
CA ALA A 297 -22.59 -23.99 21.28
C ALA A 297 -21.18 -24.15 21.87
N ILE A 298 -20.53 -23.05 22.25
CA ILE A 298 -19.20 -23.03 22.89
C ILE A 298 -19.25 -23.76 24.24
N LYS A 299 -20.23 -23.45 25.09
CA LYS A 299 -20.37 -24.10 26.41
C LYS A 299 -20.65 -25.60 26.31
N GLU A 300 -21.49 -26.00 25.35
CA GLU A 300 -21.81 -27.41 25.12
C GLU A 300 -20.58 -28.18 24.58
N ASN A 301 -19.88 -27.63 23.60
CA ASN A 301 -18.66 -28.23 23.04
C ASN A 301 -17.54 -28.31 24.08
N HIS A 302 -17.31 -27.25 24.86
CA HIS A 302 -16.34 -27.24 25.94
C HIS A 302 -16.66 -28.32 26.99
N SER A 303 -17.93 -28.47 27.38
CA SER A 303 -18.34 -29.52 28.32
C SER A 303 -18.06 -30.92 27.77
N LYS A 304 -18.38 -31.16 26.49
CA LYS A 304 -18.10 -32.44 25.81
C LYS A 304 -16.60 -32.74 25.72
N VAL A 305 -15.80 -31.77 25.28
CA VAL A 305 -14.34 -31.93 25.17
C VAL A 305 -13.72 -32.11 26.55
N SER A 306 -14.16 -31.35 27.57
CA SER A 306 -13.68 -31.51 28.95
C SER A 306 -14.00 -32.90 29.51
N ALA A 307 -15.21 -33.42 29.27
CA ALA A 307 -15.58 -34.78 29.66
C ALA A 307 -14.75 -35.84 28.92
N GLN A 308 -14.47 -35.65 27.62
CA GLN A 308 -13.58 -36.52 26.84
C GLN A 308 -12.14 -36.48 27.35
N VAL A 309 -11.60 -35.31 27.66
CA VAL A 309 -10.27 -35.17 28.25
C VAL A 309 -10.19 -35.85 29.61
N GLN A 310 -11.22 -35.72 30.46
CA GLN A 310 -11.26 -36.40 31.76
C GLN A 310 -11.34 -37.93 31.63
N THR A 311 -12.13 -38.44 30.69
CA THR A 311 -12.23 -39.89 30.45
C THR A 311 -10.93 -40.46 29.89
N LEU A 312 -10.34 -39.81 28.88
CA LEU A 312 -9.03 -40.20 28.35
C LEU A 312 -7.91 -40.06 29.38
N SER A 313 -7.92 -39.02 30.22
CA SER A 313 -6.93 -38.87 31.29
C SER A 313 -7.03 -39.98 32.33
N LYS A 314 -8.25 -40.42 32.66
CA LYS A 314 -8.47 -41.59 33.52
C LYS A 314 -7.99 -42.87 32.84
N GLU A 315 -8.30 -43.07 31.57
CA GLU A 315 -7.83 -44.23 30.81
C GLU A 315 -6.30 -44.26 30.70
N ILE A 316 -5.66 -43.12 30.45
CA ILE A 316 -4.20 -42.98 30.45
C ILE A 316 -3.62 -43.28 31.84
N ALA A 317 -4.25 -42.79 32.92
CA ALA A 317 -3.83 -43.10 34.29
C ALA A 317 -3.94 -44.60 34.60
N GLU A 318 -5.05 -45.23 34.24
CA GLU A 318 -5.27 -46.67 34.39
C GLU A 318 -4.29 -47.50 33.55
N LEU A 319 -3.99 -47.07 32.33
CA LEU A 319 -2.98 -47.70 31.47
C LEU A 319 -1.56 -47.52 32.02
N MET A 320 -1.24 -46.35 32.57
CA MET A 320 0.04 -46.12 33.25
C MET A 320 0.16 -46.98 34.51
N GLU A 321 -0.90 -47.11 35.30
CA GLU A 321 -0.96 -47.96 36.50
C GLU A 321 -0.80 -49.44 36.13
N ARG A 322 -1.53 -49.93 35.13
CA ARG A 322 -1.36 -51.29 34.58
C ARG A 322 0.05 -51.53 34.06
N LYS A 323 0.66 -50.53 33.42
CA LYS A 323 2.04 -50.61 32.90
C LYS A 323 3.08 -50.61 34.02
N LEU A 324 2.84 -49.91 35.13
CA LEU A 324 3.70 -49.95 36.32
C LEU A 324 3.60 -51.30 37.07
N LEU A 325 2.43 -51.95 37.02
CA LEU A 325 2.19 -53.27 37.61
C LEU A 325 2.76 -54.42 36.75
N ASN A 326 2.74 -54.30 35.42
CA ASN A 326 3.35 -55.28 34.49
C ASN A 326 4.85 -55.00 34.26
N LYS A 327 5.69 -55.42 35.20
CA LYS A 327 7.15 -55.40 35.04
C LYS A 327 7.65 -56.56 34.16
N ASN A 328 7.57 -56.38 32.84
CA ASN A 328 8.28 -57.24 31.89
C ASN A 328 9.73 -56.73 31.73
N SER A 329 10.71 -57.63 31.91
CA SER A 329 12.16 -57.31 31.99
C SER A 329 12.73 -56.56 30.77
N ASP A 330 12.16 -56.72 29.58
CA ASP A 330 12.59 -56.02 28.35
C ASP A 330 12.04 -54.58 28.25
N GLN A 331 10.88 -54.30 28.85
CA GLN A 331 10.31 -52.94 28.90
C GLN A 331 11.01 -52.07 29.96
N ASP A 332 11.53 -52.66 31.03
CA ASP A 332 12.30 -51.94 32.06
C ASP A 332 13.61 -51.34 31.50
N ARG A 333 14.30 -52.02 30.58
CA ARG A 333 15.45 -51.44 29.87
C ARG A 333 15.04 -50.23 29.02
N LEU A 334 13.94 -50.33 28.29
CA LEU A 334 13.40 -49.20 27.51
C LEU A 334 12.94 -48.05 28.38
N ILE A 335 12.43 -48.31 29.60
CA ILE A 335 12.08 -47.27 30.57
C ILE A 335 13.33 -46.51 31.01
N HIS A 336 14.44 -47.19 31.31
CA HIS A 336 15.71 -46.50 31.60
C HIS A 336 16.21 -45.66 30.42
N TYR A 337 16.14 -46.17 29.18
CA TYR A 337 16.51 -45.38 28.01
C TYR A 337 15.58 -44.18 27.78
N ARG A 338 14.27 -44.31 28.03
CA ARG A 338 13.32 -43.20 27.96
C ARG A 338 13.54 -42.18 29.07
N GLN A 339 13.80 -42.62 30.30
CA GLN A 339 14.12 -41.73 31.42
C GLN A 339 15.46 -41.01 31.19
N ASN A 340 16.46 -41.70 30.66
CA ASN A 340 17.73 -41.09 30.28
C ASN A 340 17.54 -40.11 29.11
N ALA A 341 16.77 -40.48 28.09
CA ALA A 341 16.45 -39.57 26.98
C ALA A 341 15.66 -38.35 27.45
N GLN A 342 14.70 -38.52 28.38
CA GLN A 342 13.95 -37.43 29.00
C GLN A 342 14.88 -36.55 29.84
N SER A 343 15.73 -37.12 30.70
CA SER A 343 16.68 -36.36 31.50
C SER A 343 17.68 -35.58 30.64
N VAL A 344 18.12 -36.16 29.52
CA VAL A 344 18.98 -35.48 28.54
C VAL A 344 18.20 -34.38 27.82
N ALA A 345 16.94 -34.60 27.46
CA ALA A 345 16.07 -33.59 26.87
C ALA A 345 15.83 -32.43 27.85
N ASP A 346 15.51 -32.71 29.11
CA ASP A 346 15.27 -31.72 30.16
C ASP A 346 16.53 -30.90 30.45
N LYS A 347 17.70 -31.55 30.57
CA LYS A 347 19.00 -30.86 30.72
C LYS A 347 19.31 -29.99 29.50
N ARG A 348 19.00 -30.47 28.29
CA ARG A 348 19.20 -29.73 27.06
C ARG A 348 18.24 -28.53 26.95
N GLU A 349 17.01 -28.67 27.42
CA GLU A 349 16.05 -27.58 27.49
C GLU A 349 16.45 -26.54 28.53
N GLN A 350 16.91 -26.98 29.71
CA GLN A 350 17.43 -26.09 30.76
C GLN A 350 18.66 -25.32 30.29
N THR A 351 19.62 -25.98 29.64
CA THR A 351 20.82 -25.31 29.08
C THR A 351 20.45 -24.36 27.94
N MET A 352 19.48 -24.71 27.09
CA MET A 352 18.95 -23.79 26.08
C MET A 352 18.30 -22.56 26.70
N LYS A 353 17.48 -22.74 27.75
CA LYS A 353 16.88 -21.62 28.50
C LYS A 353 17.96 -20.73 29.12
N GLN A 354 19.00 -21.32 29.72
CA GLN A 354 20.14 -20.56 30.24
C GLN A 354 20.87 -19.78 29.13
N TYR A 355 21.12 -20.41 27.97
CA TYR A 355 21.71 -19.73 26.81
C TYR A 355 20.88 -18.51 26.39
N LEU A 356 19.56 -18.68 26.20
CA LEU A 356 18.66 -17.58 25.84
C LEU A 356 18.64 -16.45 26.88
N THR A 357 18.74 -16.79 28.19
CA THR A 357 18.84 -15.74 29.23
C THR A 357 20.16 -14.99 29.19
N ILE A 358 21.28 -15.67 28.92
CA ILE A 358 22.60 -15.04 28.79
C ILE A 358 22.64 -14.18 27.53
N GLU A 359 22.11 -14.67 26.41
CA GLU A 359 22.00 -13.94 25.15
C GLU A 359 21.14 -12.67 25.32
N SER A 360 19.98 -12.78 25.98
CA SER A 360 19.13 -11.63 26.31
C SER A 360 19.86 -10.61 27.21
N ASN A 361 20.58 -11.08 28.23
CA ASN A 361 21.38 -10.21 29.09
C ASN A 361 22.53 -9.53 28.33
N LEU A 362 23.17 -10.24 27.39
CA LEU A 362 24.22 -9.69 26.53
C LEU A 362 23.65 -8.60 25.63
N ASN A 363 22.51 -8.85 24.98
CA ASN A 363 21.82 -7.88 24.14
C ASN A 363 21.39 -6.63 24.96
N ASN A 364 20.86 -6.81 26.17
CA ASN A 364 20.52 -5.69 27.05
C ASN A 364 21.75 -4.87 27.44
N ARG A 365 22.87 -5.53 27.77
CA ARG A 365 24.15 -4.85 28.06
C ARG A 365 24.71 -4.13 26.83
N GLN A 366 24.51 -4.67 25.63
CA GLN A 366 24.88 -3.99 24.38
C GLN A 366 24.06 -2.73 24.15
N ILE A 367 22.73 -2.81 24.33
CA ILE A 367 21.85 -1.63 24.23
C ILE A 367 22.27 -0.57 25.25
N GLU A 368 22.56 -0.94 26.50
CA GLU A 368 23.08 -0.01 27.51
C GLU A 368 24.42 0.62 27.08
N LEU A 369 25.34 -0.16 26.50
CA LEU A 369 26.61 0.35 25.98
C LEU A 369 26.42 1.30 24.79
N GLU A 370 25.51 1.01 23.88
CA GLU A 370 25.19 1.91 22.76
C GLU A 370 24.56 3.21 23.26
N GLN A 371 23.64 3.13 24.22
CA GLN A 371 23.05 4.31 24.87
C GLN A 371 24.11 5.16 25.58
N LEU A 372 25.04 4.53 26.30
CA LEU A 372 26.18 5.24 26.89
C LEU A 372 27.09 5.85 25.80
N ARG A 373 27.33 5.14 24.70
CA ARG A 373 28.12 5.66 23.58
C ARG A 373 27.45 6.87 22.93
N SER A 374 26.13 6.83 22.70
CA SER A 374 25.41 7.99 22.14
C SER A 374 25.45 9.17 23.10
N GLN A 375 25.31 8.94 24.41
CA GLN A 375 25.45 10.00 25.42
C GLN A 375 26.87 10.58 25.49
N VAL A 376 27.91 9.77 25.24
CA VAL A 376 29.30 10.22 25.19
C VAL A 376 29.59 11.03 23.92
N ILE A 377 28.91 10.75 22.80
CA ILE A 377 29.10 11.49 21.54
C ILE A 377 28.44 12.88 21.59
N ASP A 378 27.31 13.03 22.29
CA ASP A 378 26.60 14.33 22.44
C ASP A 378 27.18 15.25 23.53
N GLY A 379 28.04 14.73 24.41
CA GLY A 379 28.74 15.53 25.41
C GLY A 379 30.05 16.07 24.86
N ASP A 380 30.26 17.39 24.91
CA ASP A 380 31.55 18.05 24.62
C ASP A 380 32.65 17.36 25.46
N LEU A 381 33.38 16.43 24.85
CA LEU A 381 34.20 15.47 25.59
C LEU A 381 35.30 16.24 26.33
N PRO A 382 35.40 16.12 27.67
CA PRO A 382 36.60 16.58 28.36
C PRO A 382 37.77 15.72 27.84
N VAL A 383 38.69 16.35 27.11
CA VAL A 383 39.92 15.73 26.63
C VAL A 383 40.59 15.05 27.84
N LYS A 384 40.71 13.72 27.82
CA LYS A 384 41.32 12.93 28.90
C LYS A 384 42.50 12.13 28.36
N GLY A 385 43.46 11.84 29.23
CA GLY A 385 44.64 11.03 28.92
C GLY A 385 45.76 11.82 28.23
N GLU A 386 46.34 11.24 27.18
CA GLU A 386 47.52 11.79 26.50
C GLU A 386 47.23 13.10 25.76
N ALA A 387 46.03 13.22 25.19
CA ALA A 387 45.57 14.47 24.57
C ALA A 387 45.42 15.62 25.59
N LEU A 388 45.08 15.33 26.86
CA LEU A 388 45.04 16.35 27.92
C LEU A 388 46.44 16.80 28.30
N LYS A 389 47.40 15.87 28.35
CA LYS A 389 48.81 16.20 28.60
C LYS A 389 49.37 17.10 27.50
N LEU A 390 49.14 16.75 26.23
CA LEU A 390 49.55 17.58 25.09
C LEU A 390 48.86 18.95 25.10
N TYR A 391 47.58 19.00 25.48
CA TYR A 391 46.85 20.26 25.61
C TYR A 391 47.40 21.13 26.75
N ILE A 392 47.67 20.55 27.91
CA ILE A 392 48.31 21.25 29.05
C ILE A 392 49.72 21.71 28.66
N GLU A 393 50.51 20.87 28.00
CA GLU A 393 51.85 21.22 27.53
C GLU A 393 51.80 22.39 26.54
N ASN A 394 50.83 22.39 25.62
CA ASN A 394 50.61 23.50 24.69
C ASN A 394 50.16 24.79 25.40
N ILE A 395 49.31 24.69 26.43
CA ILE A 395 48.95 25.84 27.28
C ILE A 395 50.18 26.37 28.01
N SER A 396 51.00 25.50 28.59
CA SER A 396 52.24 25.90 29.28
C SER A 396 53.24 26.54 28.32
N LYS A 397 53.41 26.00 27.11
CA LYS A 397 54.23 26.61 26.06
C LYS A 397 53.71 28.01 25.70
N ARG A 398 52.41 28.16 25.45
CA ARG A 398 51.79 29.48 25.19
C ARG A 398 51.92 30.44 26.37
N ALA A 399 51.81 29.96 27.60
CA ALA A 399 51.96 30.79 28.79
C ALA A 399 53.41 31.32 28.90
N ASN A 400 54.40 30.48 28.60
CA ASN A 400 55.80 30.90 28.54
C ASN A 400 56.03 31.91 27.40
N GLU A 401 55.50 31.64 26.20
CA GLU A 401 55.59 32.59 25.07
C GLU A 401 54.97 33.96 25.39
N ILE A 402 53.85 34.00 26.13
CA ILE A 402 53.23 35.25 26.60
C ILE A 402 54.13 35.93 27.65
N GLY A 403 54.78 35.15 28.51
CA GLY A 403 55.76 35.65 29.47
C GLY A 403 56.95 36.33 28.77
N ASP A 404 57.55 35.65 27.80
CA ASP A 404 58.69 36.17 27.02
C ASP A 404 58.32 37.44 26.27
N LYS A 405 57.14 37.47 25.61
CA LYS A 405 56.64 38.67 24.93
C LYS A 405 56.38 39.84 25.88
N LYS A 406 55.89 39.57 27.10
CA LYS A 406 55.73 40.60 28.13
C LYS A 406 57.07 41.15 28.58
N GLU A 407 58.09 40.30 28.77
CA GLU A 407 59.42 40.75 29.14
C GLU A 407 60.05 41.61 28.03
N GLN A 408 59.89 41.21 26.76
CA GLN A 408 60.32 42.02 25.61
C GLN A 408 59.61 43.38 25.55
N LEU A 409 58.30 43.42 25.82
CA LEU A 409 57.57 44.70 25.90
C LEU A 409 58.11 45.59 27.01
N VAL A 410 58.40 45.04 28.19
CA VAL A 410 58.99 45.82 29.30
C VAL A 410 60.37 46.36 28.91
N LYS A 411 61.21 45.57 28.23
CA LYS A 411 62.51 46.04 27.72
C LYS A 411 62.34 47.19 26.73
N LEU A 412 61.47 47.04 25.74
CA LEU A 412 61.17 48.10 24.77
C LEU A 412 60.62 49.36 25.44
N GLU A 413 59.76 49.23 26.45
CA GLU A 413 59.27 50.38 27.22
C GLU A 413 60.40 51.08 27.98
N THR A 414 61.33 50.33 28.57
CA THR A 414 62.49 50.93 29.25
C THR A 414 63.45 51.61 28.28
N GLU A 415 63.67 51.04 27.10
CA GLU A 415 64.47 51.63 26.04
C GLU A 415 63.81 52.89 25.48
N LEU A 416 62.50 52.86 25.25
CA LEU A 416 61.73 54.05 24.83
C LEU A 416 61.83 55.17 25.86
N ARG A 417 61.71 54.87 27.17
CA ARG A 417 61.89 55.88 28.21
C ARG A 417 63.31 56.43 28.27
N ALA A 418 64.32 55.58 28.06
CA ALA A 418 65.71 56.02 28.00
C ALA A 418 65.93 56.94 26.78
N LEU A 419 65.40 56.57 25.61
CA LEU A 419 65.42 57.38 24.39
C LEU A 419 64.67 58.70 24.56
N GLU A 420 63.49 58.70 25.19
CA GLU A 420 62.74 59.92 25.51
C GLU A 420 63.53 60.84 26.45
N SER A 421 64.21 60.27 27.46
CA SER A 421 65.09 61.04 28.34
C SER A 421 66.25 61.65 27.56
N SER A 422 66.96 60.84 26.75
CA SER A 422 68.05 61.33 25.90
C SER A 422 67.58 62.40 24.92
N LEU A 423 66.41 62.23 24.30
CA LEU A 423 65.84 63.21 23.38
C LEU A 423 65.50 64.52 24.10
N ASN A 424 65.01 64.46 25.33
CA ASN A 424 64.76 65.65 26.15
C ASN A 424 66.06 66.35 26.57
N ASP A 425 67.11 65.59 26.90
CA ASP A 425 68.43 66.12 27.21
C ASP A 425 69.05 66.79 25.97
N LEU A 426 68.97 66.16 24.79
CA LEU A 426 69.40 66.75 23.52
C LEU A 426 68.60 68.02 23.18
N LYS A 427 67.27 68.02 23.32
CA LYS A 427 66.46 69.24 23.12
C LYS A 427 66.83 70.36 24.09
N ARG A 428 67.25 70.01 25.31
CA ARG A 428 67.71 70.98 26.30
C ARG A 428 69.09 71.53 25.94
N GLN A 429 70.01 70.67 25.49
CA GLN A 429 71.32 71.07 24.99
C GLN A 429 71.18 71.97 23.76
N ASP A 430 70.35 71.58 22.78
CA ASP A 430 70.08 72.37 21.57
C ASP A 430 69.55 73.77 21.91
N LYS A 431 68.56 73.86 22.81
CA LYS A 431 68.10 75.17 23.31
C LYS A 431 69.18 75.98 24.03
N GLN A 432 70.11 75.32 24.71
CA GLN A 432 71.22 76.01 25.37
C GLN A 432 72.24 76.49 24.33
N SER A 433 72.62 75.65 23.37
CA SER A 433 73.51 76.01 22.28
C SER A 433 72.94 77.15 21.42
N ILE A 434 71.63 77.15 21.13
CA ILE A 434 70.99 78.27 20.43
C ILE A 434 71.11 79.57 21.25
N LYS A 435 70.91 79.53 22.57
CA LYS A 435 71.09 80.71 23.43
C LYS A 435 72.53 81.17 23.48
N ASP A 436 73.48 80.24 23.64
CA ASP A 436 74.90 80.57 23.68
C ASP A 436 75.34 81.20 22.34
N ILE A 437 74.78 80.75 21.22
CA ILE A 437 75.01 81.32 19.89
C ILE A 437 74.35 82.69 19.75
N ASP A 438 73.10 82.87 20.18
CA ASP A 438 72.41 84.18 20.17
C ASP A 438 73.19 85.22 21.01
N GLU A 439 73.69 84.83 22.20
CA GLU A 439 74.55 85.69 23.04
C GLU A 439 75.90 86.01 22.34
N PHE A 440 76.48 85.05 21.62
CA PHE A 440 77.71 85.25 20.86
C PHE A 440 77.49 86.16 19.62
N GLU A 441 76.34 86.07 18.97
CA GLU A 441 75.95 86.96 17.87
C GLU A 441 75.71 88.39 18.35
N GLU A 442 75.08 88.56 19.52
CA GLU A 442 74.84 89.88 20.14
C GLU A 442 76.17 90.55 20.53
N THR A 443 77.12 89.80 21.09
CA THR A 443 78.45 90.34 21.46
C THR A 443 79.31 90.74 20.26
N ILE A 444 79.12 90.12 19.10
CA ILE A 444 79.85 90.45 17.86
C ILE A 444 79.08 91.49 17.00
N GLY A 445 77.80 91.73 17.29
CA GLY A 445 76.96 92.71 16.58
C GLY A 445 76.43 92.19 15.24
N ILE A 446 76.32 90.87 15.08
CA ILE A 446 75.83 90.19 13.87
C ILE A 446 74.65 89.29 14.25
N GLU A 447 73.54 89.91 14.67
CA GLU A 447 72.30 89.20 14.98
C GLU A 447 71.71 88.53 13.72
N GLY A 448 71.42 87.22 13.79
CA GLY A 448 70.65 86.49 12.78
C GLY A 448 71.48 85.75 11.71
N TYR A 449 72.80 85.69 11.84
CA TYR A 449 73.67 85.02 10.86
C TYR A 449 73.55 83.49 10.91
N PHE A 450 73.41 82.91 12.10
CA PHE A 450 73.31 81.47 12.34
C PHE A 450 72.04 80.88 11.75
N LYS A 451 70.88 81.53 11.96
CA LYS A 451 69.61 81.13 11.30
C LYS A 451 69.66 81.22 9.78
N MET A 452 70.44 82.14 9.22
CA MET A 452 70.64 82.25 7.77
C MET A 452 71.57 81.15 7.23
N LYS A 453 72.56 80.72 8.02
CA LYS A 453 73.49 79.64 7.69
C LYS A 453 72.87 78.25 7.85
N GLU A 454 72.02 78.05 8.85
CA GLU A 454 71.30 76.78 9.09
C GLU A 454 70.35 76.42 7.93
N ASN A 455 69.63 77.41 7.39
CA ASN A 455 68.78 77.24 6.20
C ASN A 455 69.58 77.00 4.91
N SER A 456 70.88 77.30 4.88
CA SER A 456 71.76 77.01 3.74
C SER A 456 72.57 75.72 3.91
N LEU A 457 72.74 75.22 5.14
CA LEU A 457 73.43 73.94 5.44
C LEU A 457 72.51 72.72 5.36
N THR A 458 71.20 72.87 5.51
CA THR A 458 70.21 71.78 5.32
C THR A 458 70.15 71.23 3.89
N GLY A 459 70.88 71.84 2.94
CA GLY A 459 70.96 71.41 1.55
C GLY A 459 72.18 70.56 1.17
N VAL A 460 73.08 70.21 2.09
CA VAL A 460 74.30 69.43 1.77
C VAL A 460 74.54 68.38 2.86
N ILE A 461 74.83 67.14 2.44
CA ILE A 461 74.97 65.88 3.24
C ILE A 461 73.61 65.18 3.35
N ILE A 462 73.36 64.08 2.62
CA ILE A 462 73.84 62.74 2.99
C ILE A 462 74.31 61.94 1.76
N ASP A 463 75.57 61.54 1.74
CA ASP A 463 75.91 60.17 1.32
C ASP A 463 77.06 59.68 2.21
N ASP A 464 76.70 58.71 3.03
CA ASP A 464 77.51 58.01 4.02
C ASP A 464 78.40 56.96 3.36
N ASN A 465 79.38 56.50 4.16
CA ASN A 465 80.20 55.28 4.04
C ASN A 465 81.67 55.56 3.63
N ASN A 466 82.71 55.13 4.34
CA ASN A 466 82.82 54.24 5.50
C ASN A 466 84.31 54.22 5.88
N ASP A 467 84.69 54.80 7.03
CA ASP A 467 86.07 54.72 7.55
C ASP A 467 86.21 53.52 8.49
N GLY A 468 87.04 52.56 8.08
CA GLY A 468 87.60 51.53 8.95
C GLY A 468 88.81 52.09 9.70
N VAL A 469 88.82 51.94 11.01
CA VAL A 469 89.96 52.22 11.87
C VAL A 469 90.66 50.90 12.18
N GLU A 470 91.90 50.79 11.72
CA GLU A 470 92.88 49.78 12.15
C GLU A 470 93.64 50.32 13.38
N ASP A 471 93.84 49.48 14.39
CA ASP A 471 94.79 49.74 15.49
C ASP A 471 95.82 48.59 15.54
N ASP A 472 97.08 49.00 15.41
CA ASP A 472 98.31 48.27 15.68
C ASP A 472 98.52 48.05 17.19
N GLU A 473 99.23 46.99 17.60
CA GLU A 473 100.30 47.11 18.63
C GLU A 473 101.21 45.86 18.80
N ASN A 474 102.46 46.02 18.38
CA ASN A 474 103.76 45.63 18.98
C ASN A 474 103.95 44.39 19.90
N GLY A 475 104.75 43.43 19.41
CA GLY A 475 106.16 43.25 19.83
C GLY A 475 106.51 42.69 21.22
N PHE A 476 106.76 41.37 21.31
CA PHE A 476 107.74 40.77 22.24
C PHE A 476 108.42 39.56 21.59
N LYS A 477 109.76 39.59 21.49
CA LYS A 477 110.59 38.40 21.19
C LYS A 477 110.86 37.67 22.50
N ASN A 478 110.63 36.36 22.55
CA ASN A 478 111.16 35.46 23.57
C ASN A 478 111.51 34.12 22.93
N ASP A 479 112.81 33.86 22.81
CA ASP A 479 113.39 32.56 22.48
C ASP A 479 113.20 31.62 23.69
N ASP A 480 112.03 30.98 23.78
CA ASP A 480 111.75 29.77 24.58
C ASP A 480 110.40 29.11 24.18
N ILE A 481 109.96 29.30 22.92
CA ILE A 481 108.65 28.83 22.42
C ILE A 481 108.81 27.64 21.46
N GLU A 482 110.02 27.17 21.18
CA GLU A 482 110.25 26.12 20.17
C GLU A 482 109.61 24.74 20.47
N PRO A 483 109.54 24.25 21.73
CA PRO A 483 108.78 23.03 22.04
C PRO A 483 107.26 23.25 22.07
N ILE A 484 106.81 24.45 22.46
CA ILE A 484 105.38 24.83 22.45
C ILE A 484 104.90 24.98 21.00
N ASN A 485 105.66 25.65 20.14
CA ASN A 485 105.38 25.75 18.71
C ASN A 485 105.39 24.39 18.03
N ARG A 486 106.23 23.43 18.44
CA ARG A 486 106.18 22.06 17.90
C ARG A 486 104.93 21.30 18.34
N HIS A 487 104.48 21.47 19.58
CA HIS A 487 103.21 20.90 20.05
C HIS A 487 102.00 21.59 19.39
N VAL A 488 102.07 22.90 19.15
CA VAL A 488 101.06 23.66 18.40
C VAL A 488 101.01 23.18 16.95
N LEU A 489 102.15 22.97 16.28
CA LEU A 489 102.22 22.40 14.94
C LEU A 489 101.67 20.96 14.88
N GLN A 490 101.93 20.12 15.90
CA GLN A 490 101.33 18.79 15.99
C GLN A 490 99.82 18.84 16.25
N LEU A 491 99.36 19.79 17.07
CA LEU A 491 97.94 20.02 17.28
C LEU A 491 97.26 20.61 16.03
N GLU A 492 97.95 21.43 15.26
CA GLU A 492 97.50 21.96 13.96
C GLU A 492 97.41 20.83 12.92
N ASP A 493 98.43 19.96 12.81
CA ASP A 493 98.37 18.78 11.93
C ASP A 493 97.25 17.81 12.34
N MET A 494 97.03 17.60 13.65
CA MET A 494 95.90 16.82 14.15
C MET A 494 94.56 17.51 13.89
N LEU A 495 94.50 18.84 14.00
CA LEU A 495 93.31 19.64 13.70
C LEU A 495 92.97 19.59 12.20
N ASP A 496 93.99 19.61 11.35
CA ASP A 496 93.81 19.56 9.90
C ASP A 496 93.47 18.14 9.43
N SER A 497 94.05 17.10 10.03
CA SER A 497 93.63 15.72 9.79
C SER A 497 92.20 15.46 10.25
N THR A 498 91.79 15.98 11.41
CA THR A 498 90.39 15.86 11.87
C THR A 498 89.43 16.71 11.03
N LYS A 499 89.84 17.90 10.55
CA LYS A 499 89.07 18.68 9.56
C LYS A 499 88.91 17.94 8.24
N GLU A 500 89.94 17.29 7.73
CA GLU A 500 89.85 16.48 6.50
C GLU A 500 88.90 15.29 6.66
N GLN A 501 88.91 14.64 7.83
CA GLN A 501 87.96 13.57 8.15
C GLN A 501 86.53 14.08 8.36
N LEU A 502 86.35 15.28 8.92
CA LEU A 502 85.02 15.90 9.12
C LEU A 502 84.44 16.53 7.84
N ALA A 503 85.27 16.99 6.91
CA ALA A 503 84.82 17.63 5.68
C ALA A 503 83.79 16.81 4.85
N PRO A 504 83.97 15.49 4.61
CA PRO A 504 82.96 14.70 3.91
C PRO A 504 81.66 14.55 4.71
N LEU A 505 81.74 14.33 6.03
CA LEU A 505 80.57 14.28 6.92
C LEU A 505 79.79 15.61 6.93
N VAL A 506 80.50 16.74 6.93
CA VAL A 506 79.89 18.08 6.85
C VAL A 506 79.21 18.31 5.49
N ARG A 507 79.77 17.79 4.38
CA ARG A 507 79.11 17.84 3.07
C ARG A 507 77.86 16.99 3.03
N GLU A 508 77.90 15.78 3.58
CA GLU A 508 76.75 14.87 3.66
C GLU A 508 75.64 15.46 4.52
N VAL A 509 75.97 16.04 5.68
CA VAL A 509 75.00 16.77 6.52
C VAL A 509 74.42 17.98 5.80
N LYS A 510 75.21 18.72 5.01
CA LYS A 510 74.69 19.81 4.16
C LYS A 510 73.72 19.29 3.10
N GLN A 511 74.05 18.21 2.40
CA GLN A 511 73.16 17.59 1.41
C GLN A 511 71.86 17.08 2.05
N LEU A 512 71.94 16.39 3.18
CA LEU A 512 70.77 15.91 3.92
C LEU A 512 69.88 17.05 4.41
N LYS A 513 70.46 18.17 4.87
CA LYS A 513 69.69 19.38 5.22
C LYS A 513 68.97 19.97 4.02
N LEU A 514 69.62 19.97 2.85
CA LEU A 514 69.04 20.48 1.62
C LEU A 514 67.86 19.59 1.15
N MET A 515 68.06 18.26 1.14
CA MET A 515 66.99 17.30 0.82
C MET A 515 65.84 17.35 1.82
N TYR A 516 66.14 17.52 3.11
CA TYR A 516 65.11 17.70 4.14
C TYR A 516 64.29 18.97 3.90
N SER A 517 64.95 20.08 3.58
CA SER A 517 64.27 21.34 3.26
C SER A 517 63.40 21.24 1.99
N GLU A 518 63.87 20.55 0.96
CA GLU A 518 63.08 20.28 -0.25
C GLU A 518 61.86 19.41 0.06
N LEU A 519 62.04 18.33 0.82
CA LEU A 519 60.94 17.44 1.20
C LEU A 519 59.91 18.12 2.10
N GLU A 520 60.37 19.00 3.01
CA GLU A 520 59.48 19.79 3.88
C GLU A 520 58.67 20.82 3.07
N ASN A 521 59.29 21.45 2.06
CA ASN A 521 58.59 22.33 1.13
C ASN A 521 57.55 21.55 0.30
N ASP A 522 57.89 20.37 -0.21
CA ASP A 522 56.97 19.52 -0.97
C ASP A 522 55.79 19.04 -0.12
N PHE A 523 56.06 18.63 1.13
CA PHE A 523 55.01 18.25 2.07
C PHE A 523 54.09 19.43 2.40
N SER A 524 54.66 20.61 2.67
CA SER A 524 53.91 21.85 2.91
C SER A 524 53.02 22.22 1.72
N MET A 525 53.55 22.12 0.50
CA MET A 525 52.81 22.38 -0.74
C MET A 525 51.65 21.38 -0.91
N LYS A 526 51.90 20.07 -0.76
CA LYS A 526 50.87 19.04 -0.86
C LYS A 526 49.81 19.17 0.23
N LYS A 527 50.22 19.50 1.46
CA LYS A 527 49.29 19.75 2.57
C LYS A 527 48.38 20.93 2.27
N ARG A 528 48.91 22.04 1.76
CA ARG A 528 48.08 23.19 1.32
C ARG A 528 47.08 22.81 0.24
N LEU A 529 47.49 22.01 -0.75
CA LEU A 529 46.58 21.54 -1.80
C LEU A 529 45.49 20.61 -1.24
N TYR A 530 45.85 19.73 -0.32
CA TYR A 530 44.90 18.85 0.36
C TYR A 530 43.91 19.65 1.21
N ASP A 531 44.39 20.58 2.04
CA ASP A 531 43.56 21.42 2.91
C ASP A 531 42.61 22.29 2.06
N ALA A 532 43.07 22.81 0.93
CA ALA A 532 42.22 23.56 -0.01
C ALA A 532 41.16 22.68 -0.69
N ALA A 533 41.51 21.46 -1.10
CA ALA A 533 40.56 20.52 -1.69
C ALA A 533 39.52 20.03 -0.67
N ALA A 534 39.96 19.76 0.56
CA ALA A 534 39.08 19.37 1.67
C ALA A 534 38.09 20.50 2.01
N ALA A 535 38.56 21.74 2.13
CA ALA A 535 37.70 22.89 2.37
C ALA A 535 36.66 23.08 1.25
N ASN A 536 37.07 22.94 -0.02
CA ASN A 536 36.12 23.01 -1.13
C ASN A 536 35.06 21.90 -1.08
N LEU A 537 35.47 20.66 -0.80
CA LEU A 537 34.52 19.54 -0.65
C LEU A 537 33.57 19.77 0.52
N GLU A 538 34.05 20.31 1.63
CA GLU A 538 33.22 20.65 2.79
C GLU A 538 32.21 21.75 2.45
N THR A 539 32.60 22.76 1.67
CA THR A 539 31.65 23.79 1.20
C THR A 539 30.62 23.24 0.22
N GLU A 540 30.99 22.36 -0.70
CA GLU A 540 30.07 21.70 -1.63
C GLU A 540 29.11 20.74 -0.90
N LEU A 541 29.60 20.04 0.13
CA LEU A 541 28.79 19.20 1.01
C LEU A 541 27.77 20.05 1.76
N SER A 542 28.21 21.10 2.46
CA SER A 542 27.30 22.02 3.19
C SER A 542 26.27 22.66 2.27
N ARG A 543 26.65 23.00 1.03
CA ARG A 543 25.72 23.52 0.03
C ARG A 543 24.69 22.47 -0.39
N SER A 544 25.13 21.24 -0.66
CA SER A 544 24.24 20.13 -1.05
C SER A 544 23.29 19.75 0.08
N GLU A 545 23.76 19.76 1.33
CA GLU A 545 22.92 19.53 2.52
C GLU A 545 21.88 20.64 2.69
N ALA A 546 22.25 21.90 2.46
CA ALA A 546 21.30 23.01 2.49
C ALA A 546 20.25 22.93 1.36
N GLU A 547 20.65 22.52 0.15
CA GLU A 547 19.72 22.29 -0.96
C GLU A 547 18.78 21.10 -0.67
N PHE A 548 19.31 20.01 -0.11
CA PHE A 548 18.50 18.87 0.33
C PHE A 548 17.48 19.27 1.41
N GLY A 549 17.90 20.04 2.41
CA GLY A 549 17.01 20.57 3.45
C GLY A 549 15.87 21.39 2.86
N ARG A 550 16.16 22.31 1.92
CA ARG A 550 15.13 23.08 1.21
C ARG A 550 14.14 22.20 0.45
N ILE A 551 14.63 21.16 -0.22
CA ILE A 551 13.76 20.22 -0.95
C ILE A 551 12.86 19.44 0.02
N CYS A 552 13.37 19.05 1.19
CA CYS A 552 12.57 18.42 2.24
C CYS A 552 11.47 19.36 2.76
N ASP A 553 11.81 20.61 3.05
CA ASP A 553 10.85 21.63 3.50
C ASP A 553 9.77 21.88 2.43
N ASP A 554 10.16 22.00 1.16
CA ASP A 554 9.23 22.14 0.03
C ASP A 554 8.32 20.92 -0.11
N MET A 555 8.86 19.71 0.06
CA MET A 555 8.08 18.48 0.04
C MET A 555 7.04 18.45 1.16
N GLU A 556 7.41 18.84 2.39
CA GLU A 556 6.47 18.95 3.51
C GLU A 556 5.37 19.97 3.22
N LEU A 557 5.72 21.14 2.69
CA LEU A 557 4.76 22.17 2.31
C LEU A 557 3.77 21.67 1.25
N LEU A 558 4.26 21.04 0.18
CA LEU A 558 3.39 20.47 -0.86
C LEU A 558 2.49 19.35 -0.31
N ASN A 559 3.01 18.53 0.61
CA ASN A 559 2.22 17.46 1.22
C ASN A 559 1.10 18.04 2.08
N ASN A 560 1.38 19.09 2.86
CA ASN A 560 0.38 19.82 3.63
C ASN A 560 -0.69 20.47 2.74
N GLN A 561 -0.30 21.10 1.64
CA GLN A 561 -1.24 21.64 0.65
C GLN A 561 -2.10 20.54 0.02
N ARG A 562 -1.51 19.40 -0.32
CA ARG A 562 -2.26 18.24 -0.83
C ARG A 562 -3.30 17.75 0.18
N PHE A 563 -2.94 17.67 1.46
CA PHE A 563 -3.88 17.29 2.53
C PHE A 563 -5.03 18.29 2.66
N GLN A 564 -4.76 19.60 2.61
CA GLN A 564 -5.80 20.63 2.64
C GLN A 564 -6.77 20.46 1.46
N ILE A 565 -6.24 20.39 0.22
CA ILE A 565 -7.06 20.21 -0.99
C ILE A 565 -7.89 18.94 -0.91
N GLN A 566 -7.33 17.84 -0.40
CA GLN A 566 -8.05 16.58 -0.25
C GLN A 566 -9.18 16.66 0.78
N THR A 567 -8.97 17.43 1.85
CA THR A 567 -9.99 17.68 2.89
C THR A 567 -11.12 18.54 2.34
N ASP A 568 -10.80 19.59 1.59
CA ASP A 568 -11.78 20.46 0.93
C ASP A 568 -12.60 19.69 -0.12
N LEU A 569 -11.95 18.81 -0.90
CA LEU A 569 -12.64 17.93 -1.86
C LEU A 569 -13.63 17.01 -1.16
N LEU A 570 -13.26 16.45 -0.01
CA LEU A 570 -14.14 15.59 0.78
C LEU A 570 -15.33 16.38 1.31
N LEU A 571 -15.10 17.61 1.81
CA LEU A 571 -16.17 18.50 2.27
C LEU A 571 -17.17 18.76 1.13
N ILE A 572 -16.68 19.16 -0.05
CA ILE A 572 -17.52 19.40 -1.23
C ILE A 572 -18.28 18.14 -1.65
N GLN A 573 -17.66 16.97 -1.61
CA GLN A 573 -18.33 15.71 -1.91
C GLN A 573 -19.47 15.43 -0.92
N THR A 574 -19.22 15.59 0.39
CA THR A 574 -20.25 15.39 1.41
C THR A 574 -21.41 16.40 1.29
N GLU A 575 -21.12 17.66 0.96
CA GLU A 575 -22.15 18.65 0.67
C GLU A 575 -22.95 18.28 -0.57
N HIS A 576 -22.28 17.87 -1.66
CA HIS A 576 -22.92 17.45 -2.90
C HIS A 576 -23.81 16.20 -2.69
N ASP A 577 -23.36 15.24 -1.90
CA ASP A 577 -24.13 14.05 -1.53
C ASP A 577 -25.34 14.42 -0.66
N TRP A 578 -25.16 15.36 0.28
CA TRP A 578 -26.26 15.88 1.09
C TRP A 578 -27.32 16.61 0.26
N TYR A 579 -26.91 17.49 -0.66
CA TYR A 579 -27.85 18.16 -1.57
C TYR A 579 -28.53 17.18 -2.53
N ASN A 580 -27.83 16.17 -3.02
CA ASN A 580 -28.40 15.12 -3.86
C ASN A 580 -29.41 14.27 -3.11
N GLU A 581 -29.13 13.87 -1.86
CA GLU A 581 -30.07 13.09 -1.07
C GLU A 581 -31.31 13.92 -0.71
N THR A 582 -31.12 15.15 -0.23
CA THR A 582 -32.23 16.03 0.16
C THR A 582 -33.06 16.45 -1.06
N GLY A 583 -32.39 16.76 -2.18
CA GLY A 583 -33.01 17.08 -3.46
C GLY A 583 -33.74 15.90 -4.09
N SER A 584 -33.19 14.68 -4.00
CA SER A 584 -33.85 13.45 -4.46
C SER A 584 -35.10 13.15 -3.61
N LYS A 585 -35.02 13.29 -2.28
CA LYS A 585 -36.17 13.13 -1.37
C LYS A 585 -37.28 14.15 -1.65
N LEU A 586 -36.93 15.41 -1.98
CA LEU A 586 -37.90 16.43 -2.36
C LEU A 586 -38.53 16.14 -3.72
N LYS A 587 -37.71 15.71 -4.70
CA LYS A 587 -38.17 15.32 -6.03
C LYS A 587 -39.15 14.14 -5.97
N THR A 588 -38.89 13.12 -5.15
CA THR A 588 -39.80 12.00 -4.97
C THR A 588 -41.13 12.44 -4.34
N LYS A 589 -41.09 13.32 -3.32
CA LYS A 589 -42.31 13.87 -2.70
C LYS A 589 -43.16 14.66 -3.70
N LEU A 590 -42.54 15.52 -4.51
CA LEU A 590 -43.22 16.28 -5.56
C LEU A 590 -43.82 15.36 -6.64
N ILE A 591 -43.11 14.32 -7.05
CA ILE A 591 -43.63 13.33 -8.02
C ILE A 591 -44.85 12.61 -7.45
N ASP A 592 -44.83 12.24 -6.17
CA ASP A 592 -45.95 11.56 -5.53
C ASP A 592 -47.16 12.50 -5.32
N GLU A 593 -46.93 13.78 -5.00
CA GLU A 593 -47.98 14.79 -4.95
C GLU A 593 -48.61 15.04 -6.33
N ILE A 594 -47.80 15.16 -7.38
CA ILE A 594 -48.29 15.31 -8.76
C ILE A 594 -49.15 14.10 -9.15
N LYS A 595 -48.71 12.87 -8.85
CA LYS A 595 -49.51 11.66 -9.12
C LYS A 595 -50.84 11.67 -8.38
N LYS A 596 -50.86 12.11 -7.11
CA LYS A 596 -52.10 12.23 -6.32
C LYS A 596 -53.05 13.26 -6.92
N GLU A 597 -52.54 14.42 -7.35
CA GLU A 597 -53.36 15.42 -8.03
C GLU A 597 -53.87 14.92 -9.38
N GLU A 598 -53.07 14.17 -10.14
CA GLU A 598 -53.51 13.56 -11.39
C GLU A 598 -54.61 12.52 -11.18
N THR A 599 -54.53 11.69 -10.15
CA THR A 599 -55.61 10.76 -9.79
C THR A 599 -56.87 11.50 -9.38
N LEU A 600 -56.75 12.55 -8.57
CA LEU A 600 -57.88 13.34 -8.11
C LEU A 600 -58.54 14.10 -9.26
N LYS A 601 -57.75 14.61 -10.21
CA LYS A 601 -58.25 15.23 -11.45
C LYS A 601 -58.98 14.23 -12.35
N LYS A 602 -58.53 12.98 -12.42
CA LYS A 602 -59.25 11.92 -13.15
C LYS A 602 -60.59 11.59 -12.48
N GLU A 603 -60.60 11.40 -11.15
CA GLU A 603 -61.83 11.15 -10.40
C GLU A 603 -62.83 12.31 -10.51
N LEU A 604 -62.35 13.55 -10.47
CA LEU A 604 -63.22 14.73 -10.64
C LEU A 604 -63.82 14.79 -12.04
N LYS A 605 -63.04 14.47 -13.09
CA LYS A 605 -63.56 14.38 -14.47
C LYS A 605 -64.57 13.25 -14.64
N GLU A 606 -64.35 12.11 -13.99
CA GLU A 606 -65.32 11.01 -13.99
C GLU A 606 -66.61 11.42 -13.28
N ARG A 607 -66.52 12.09 -12.13
CA ARG A 607 -67.70 12.63 -11.43
C ARG A 607 -68.41 13.71 -12.24
N GLU A 608 -67.69 14.60 -12.90
CA GLU A 608 -68.26 15.64 -13.76
C GLU A 608 -69.03 15.00 -14.92
N LYS A 609 -68.44 14.00 -15.58
CA LYS A 609 -69.10 13.22 -16.63
C LYS A 609 -70.33 12.47 -16.11
N GLU A 610 -70.25 11.85 -14.93
CA GLU A 610 -71.42 11.21 -14.30
C GLU A 610 -72.54 12.21 -13.99
N ILE A 611 -72.18 13.43 -13.58
CA ILE A 611 -73.14 14.49 -13.30
C ILE A 611 -73.77 14.98 -14.60
N GLU A 612 -73.00 15.21 -15.66
CA GLU A 612 -73.52 15.55 -17.00
C GLU A 612 -74.48 14.47 -17.52
N GLU A 613 -74.10 13.19 -17.42
CA GLU A 613 -74.96 12.06 -17.83
C GLU A 613 -76.25 11.97 -17.00
N LYS A 614 -76.21 12.36 -15.73
CA LYS A 614 -77.36 12.34 -14.82
C LYS A 614 -78.12 13.67 -14.74
N GLU A 615 -77.63 14.75 -15.35
CA GLU A 615 -78.22 16.08 -15.24
C GLU A 615 -79.63 16.11 -15.82
N ASP A 616 -79.81 15.53 -17.01
CA ASP A 616 -81.12 15.39 -17.66
C ASP A 616 -82.08 14.52 -16.85
N TYR A 617 -81.56 13.47 -16.19
CA TYR A 617 -82.35 12.61 -15.32
C TYR A 617 -82.82 13.36 -14.07
N TYR A 618 -81.92 14.07 -13.38
CA TYR A 618 -82.27 14.86 -12.21
C TYR A 618 -83.19 16.04 -12.55
N ARG A 619 -82.99 16.69 -13.70
CA ARG A 619 -83.86 17.76 -14.18
C ARG A 619 -85.30 17.28 -14.39
N LYS A 620 -85.48 16.15 -15.09
CA LYS A 620 -86.79 15.48 -15.24
C LYS A 620 -87.39 15.08 -13.89
N GLN A 621 -86.58 14.55 -12.98
CA GLN A 621 -87.04 14.16 -11.66
C GLN A 621 -87.54 15.38 -10.84
N ILE A 622 -86.83 16.51 -10.90
CA ILE A 622 -87.24 17.76 -10.24
C ILE A 622 -88.55 18.30 -10.83
N GLU A 623 -88.72 18.24 -12.15
CA GLU A 623 -89.99 18.61 -12.81
C GLU A 623 -91.13 17.71 -12.33
N MET A 624 -90.94 16.39 -12.31
CA MET A 624 -91.93 15.44 -11.79
C MET A 624 -92.29 15.71 -10.32
N TRP A 625 -91.32 16.05 -9.48
CA TRP A 625 -91.58 16.42 -8.08
C TRP A 625 -92.35 17.74 -7.94
N ARG A 626 -92.06 18.73 -8.80
CA ARG A 626 -92.83 19.99 -8.86
C ARG A 626 -94.27 19.73 -9.29
N ASP A 627 -94.47 18.90 -10.30
CA ASP A 627 -95.81 18.52 -10.79
C ASP A 627 -96.60 17.74 -9.73
N LEU A 628 -95.95 16.79 -9.04
CA LEU A 628 -96.54 16.06 -7.93
C LEU A 628 -96.97 17.01 -6.80
N LYS A 629 -96.10 17.97 -6.44
CA LYS A 629 -96.41 18.98 -5.42
C LYS A 629 -97.59 19.85 -5.83
N ALA A 630 -97.63 20.31 -7.09
CA ALA A 630 -98.75 21.09 -7.61
C ALA A 630 -100.06 20.29 -7.58
N LEU A 631 -100.04 19.01 -7.95
CA LEU A 631 -101.20 18.12 -7.87
C LEU A 631 -101.67 17.93 -6.43
N LEU A 632 -100.75 17.75 -5.48
CA LEU A 632 -101.08 17.62 -4.06
C LEU A 632 -101.65 18.92 -3.49
N ASP A 633 -101.11 20.08 -3.86
CA ASP A 633 -101.62 21.39 -3.45
C ASP A 633 -103.02 21.64 -4.01
N ILE A 634 -103.28 21.29 -5.27
CA ILE A 634 -104.63 21.36 -5.88
C ILE A 634 -105.57 20.39 -5.16
N LYS A 635 -105.15 19.16 -4.89
CA LYS A 635 -105.96 18.17 -4.17
C LYS A 635 -106.28 18.63 -2.75
N ALA A 636 -105.33 19.28 -2.07
CA ALA A 636 -105.53 19.87 -0.75
C ALA A 636 -106.56 21.01 -0.80
N LYS A 637 -106.48 21.90 -1.80
CA LYS A 637 -107.47 22.97 -2.02
C LYS A 637 -108.87 22.42 -2.29
N ILE A 638 -109.01 21.44 -3.20
CA ILE A 638 -110.31 20.80 -3.49
C ILE A 638 -110.89 20.11 -2.25
N LEU A 639 -110.03 19.47 -1.44
CA LEU A 639 -110.46 18.88 -0.17
C LEU A 639 -110.95 19.93 0.83
N ALA A 640 -110.25 21.06 0.95
CA ALA A 640 -110.66 22.18 1.78
C ALA A 640 -111.99 22.80 1.30
N GLU A 641 -112.14 23.02 0.00
CA GLU A 641 -113.39 23.51 -0.61
C GLU A 641 -114.56 22.54 -0.37
N LYS A 642 -114.35 21.23 -0.54
CA LYS A 642 -115.37 20.21 -0.23
C LYS A 642 -115.71 20.16 1.26
N GLN A 643 -114.75 20.41 2.16
CA GLN A 643 -115.00 20.49 3.59
C GLN A 643 -115.79 21.76 3.94
N GLU A 644 -115.45 22.90 3.36
CA GLU A 644 -116.23 24.13 3.49
C GLU A 644 -117.63 24.00 2.93
N GLU A 645 -117.80 23.37 1.75
CA GLU A 645 -119.11 23.14 1.14
C GLU A 645 -119.97 22.19 1.99
N LYS A 646 -119.37 21.13 2.56
CA LYS A 646 -120.04 20.29 3.56
C LYS A 646 -120.44 21.10 4.80
N ALA A 647 -119.53 21.91 5.34
CA ALA A 647 -119.81 22.74 6.52
C ALA A 647 -120.89 23.80 6.24
N ARG A 648 -120.90 24.40 5.05
CA ARG A 648 -121.95 25.35 4.60
C ARG A 648 -123.29 24.64 4.40
N ASN A 649 -123.30 23.45 3.81
CA ASN A 649 -124.52 22.65 3.66
C ASN A 649 -125.07 22.22 5.02
N GLU A 650 -124.22 21.81 5.96
CA GLU A 650 -124.60 21.52 7.35
C GLU A 650 -125.11 22.77 8.07
N TYR A 651 -124.47 23.93 7.88
CA TYR A 651 -124.91 25.20 8.45
C TYR A 651 -126.27 25.64 7.89
N MET A 652 -126.50 25.54 6.58
CA MET A 652 -127.78 25.84 5.94
C MET A 652 -128.90 24.89 6.40
N LEU A 653 -128.60 23.60 6.60
CA LEU A 653 -129.55 22.67 7.23
C LEU A 653 -129.87 23.09 8.68
N SER A 654 -128.88 23.55 9.45
CA SER A 654 -129.07 23.99 10.84
C SER A 654 -129.78 25.35 10.97
N ALA A 655 -129.55 26.28 10.03
CA ALA A 655 -130.16 27.61 10.01
C ALA A 655 -131.64 27.56 9.60
N ASN A 656 -132.04 26.64 8.72
CA ASN A 656 -133.45 26.38 8.42
C ASN A 656 -134.20 25.73 9.60
N TYR A 657 -133.50 25.01 10.49
CA TYR A 657 -134.11 24.46 11.70
C TYR A 657 -134.34 25.52 12.79
N ASN A 658 -133.54 26.59 12.84
CA ASN A 658 -133.63 27.63 13.87
C ASN A 658 -134.64 28.77 13.55
N HIS A 659 -135.23 28.80 12.35
CA HIS A 659 -136.28 29.76 11.98
C HIS A 659 -137.72 29.23 12.13
N LEU A 660 -137.91 28.00 12.64
CA LEU A 660 -139.24 27.40 12.85
C LEU A 660 -139.63 27.21 14.33
N VAL A 661 -138.91 27.85 15.26
CA VAL A 661 -139.29 27.88 16.68
C VAL A 661 -139.38 29.32 17.17
N LEU A 662 -140.52 29.94 16.89
CA LEU A 662 -141.20 30.94 17.73
C LEU A 662 -142.70 30.71 17.63
#